data_AF-A0A4U8SGC0-F1
#
_entry.id   AF-A0A4U8SGC0-F1
#
_cell.length_a   1.000
_cell.length_b   1.000
_cell.length_c   1.000
_cell.angle_alpha   90.00
_cell.angle_beta   90.00
_cell.angle_gamma   90.00
#
_symmetry.space_group_name_H-M   'P 1'
#
loop_
_entity.id
_entity.type
_entity.pdbx_description
1 polymer ?
#
loop_
_entity_poly.entity_id
_entity_poly.type
_entity_poly.pdbx_seq_one_letter_code
_entity_poly.pdbx_strand_id
1 'polypeptide(L)'
;MALGSMAVLGIGSNLSWDYINQMKDQEVKWRVDPITKKIEQNLEKQKELTSLTTMMTTLNSSFKKLSDFSTYQQRKTTVEGSGVKATAGEGLAIQDIKINVNQLAQNDVNQVGMQFASRDSIFTNKNTTIDFYHNGTSYSIDVKAGSTLAEVSQSITDATDGAVMGIIMKTGGDNPYRLMIQSKESGKDNKIYFGTTLQSAAMPGGHIKSGTLDIEIGGKKITLDMATDVQSKLGNTAEDNAKAVLEAINKKIENDSSLKDLKDKIDSGEITIGLNSTGKGLIFNDSKGGAINITTTDIKMQGAAGTSEIDTDLGFVNKSAGKKDLITGNKSIAGGQLNGTISINGEKIDLSTFSETLGKDNAEKIAEAINQNANLSGKVTASVKDGKLVLNSNDGNNIIISAEGNNDAEKAKVLEAIGLQAGTFASSQSFMQEMDITNIQKAQNAEFTYNGIKVERSKNEINDVVSGLSLELTAITEANKEVTVRVSRNDEGISEALEDFVKNYNEVYNKIQELVKYDETTKVAGVFNGNSEMRSIIRQLNSIINSNDVNGNNLLKFGISISMSTDENGKITSNGTLKFDKEKFEKVYKEDPEAAISFFRSTTSTVNGNTKEVDGVFTRLRNTMDGLITGDKATLNALEQSLKNEHNTLSKDKTSTQESIDTRYETLASKWSAYDQLIAKSQQQANVVQQMIQQSMNS
;
A
#
# COMPACT_ATOMS: atom_id res chain seq x y z
N MET A 1 -38.49 65.45 74.36
CA MET A 1 -38.77 65.35 72.91
C MET A 1 -38.24 66.62 72.25
N ALA A 2 -37.07 66.53 71.63
CA ALA A 2 -36.54 67.54 70.72
C ALA A 2 -36.68 66.96 69.30
N LEU A 3 -37.30 67.75 68.44
CA LEU A 3 -37.81 67.38 67.11
C LEU A 3 -36.67 66.97 66.16
N GLY A 4 -36.49 65.67 65.94
CA GLY A 4 -35.80 65.16 64.76
C GLY A 4 -36.76 65.12 63.59
N SER A 5 -36.64 66.08 62.67
CA SER A 5 -37.34 66.02 61.38
C SER A 5 -36.73 64.90 60.54
N MET A 6 -37.52 63.86 60.26
CA MET A 6 -37.22 62.96 59.15
C MET A 6 -37.48 63.74 57.87
N ALA A 7 -36.43 64.23 57.21
CA ALA A 7 -36.51 64.55 55.80
C ALA A 7 -36.94 63.26 55.10
N VAL A 8 -38.11 63.26 54.47
CA VAL A 8 -38.54 62.19 53.59
C VAL A 8 -37.44 62.04 52.53
N LEU A 9 -36.63 60.99 52.67
CA LEU A 9 -35.76 60.50 51.63
C LEU A 9 -36.68 59.99 50.52
N GLY A 10 -37.16 60.91 49.70
CA GLY A 10 -37.87 60.61 48.47
C GLY A 10 -36.91 59.84 47.58
N ILE A 11 -37.11 58.53 47.48
CA ILE A 11 -36.29 57.57 46.74
C ILE A 11 -36.42 57.75 45.20
N GLY A 12 -36.86 58.92 44.73
CA GLY A 12 -37.28 59.16 43.36
C GLY A 12 -36.72 60.42 42.71
N SER A 13 -35.80 61.15 43.36
CA SER A 13 -35.14 62.30 42.75
C SER A 13 -33.93 61.83 41.93
N ASN A 14 -34.09 61.80 40.60
CA ASN A 14 -33.11 61.38 39.57
C ASN A 14 -33.05 59.87 39.25
N LEU A 15 -34.20 59.23 38.95
CA LEU A 15 -34.14 58.08 38.05
C LEU A 15 -33.60 58.57 36.69
N SER A 16 -32.43 58.09 36.30
CA SER A 16 -31.91 58.22 34.93
C SER A 16 -31.93 56.85 34.26
N TRP A 17 -31.87 56.84 32.93
CA TRP A 17 -31.71 55.60 32.18
C TRP A 17 -30.46 54.81 32.62
N ASP A 18 -29.37 55.51 32.99
CA ASP A 18 -28.15 54.90 33.53
C ASP A 18 -28.39 54.16 34.85
N TYR A 19 -29.26 54.67 35.72
CA TYR A 19 -29.58 54.01 36.99
C TYR A 19 -30.41 52.73 36.79
N ILE A 20 -31.31 52.72 35.80
CA ILE A 20 -32.06 51.52 35.41
C ILE A 20 -31.11 50.43 34.90
N ASN A 21 -30.10 50.79 34.10
CA ASN A 21 -29.08 49.83 33.65
C ASN A 21 -28.21 49.33 34.80
N GLN A 22 -27.78 50.21 35.73
CA GLN A 22 -27.04 49.77 36.91
C GLN A 22 -27.83 48.78 37.76
N MET A 23 -29.15 48.98 37.91
CA MET A 23 -30.01 48.01 38.58
C MET A 23 -30.08 46.68 37.84
N LYS A 24 -30.17 46.71 36.50
CA LYS A 24 -30.16 45.51 35.67
C LYS A 24 -28.87 44.72 35.89
N ASP A 25 -27.72 45.39 35.87
CA ASP A 25 -26.42 44.75 36.07
C ASP A 25 -26.28 44.14 37.47
N GLN A 26 -26.80 44.78 38.52
CA GLN A 26 -26.81 44.19 39.87
C GLN A 26 -27.75 42.99 39.97
N GLU A 27 -28.90 43.02 39.30
CA GLU A 27 -29.83 41.90 39.28
C GLU A 27 -29.25 40.69 38.53
N VAL A 28 -28.59 40.93 37.38
CA VAL A 28 -27.80 39.91 36.66
C VAL A 28 -26.73 39.34 37.57
N LYS A 29 -25.94 40.20 38.24
CA LYS A 29 -24.87 39.77 39.14
C LYS A 29 -25.36 38.87 40.28
N TRP A 30 -26.54 39.11 40.84
CA TRP A 30 -27.04 38.31 41.96
C TRP A 30 -27.80 37.06 41.53
N ARG A 31 -28.45 37.07 40.36
CA ARG A 31 -29.31 35.95 39.92
C ARG A 31 -28.64 35.06 38.87
N VAL A 32 -27.83 35.63 37.98
CA VAL A 32 -27.22 34.94 36.83
C VAL A 32 -25.79 34.48 37.12
N ASP A 33 -24.96 35.28 37.82
CA ASP A 33 -23.58 34.88 38.11
C ASP A 33 -23.47 33.59 38.93
N PRO A 34 -24.30 33.32 39.95
CA PRO A 34 -24.23 32.06 40.69
C PRO A 34 -24.54 30.84 39.80
N ILE A 35 -25.48 30.97 38.86
CA ILE A 35 -25.80 29.91 37.89
C ILE A 35 -24.61 29.73 36.92
N THR A 36 -24.02 30.84 36.46
CA THR A 36 -22.84 30.82 35.59
C THR A 36 -21.66 30.11 36.26
N LYS A 37 -21.38 30.39 37.54
CA LYS A 37 -20.34 29.68 38.31
C LYS A 37 -20.62 28.19 38.45
N LYS A 38 -21.88 27.78 38.63
CA LYS A 38 -22.25 26.35 38.65
C LYS A 38 -22.04 25.68 37.30
N ILE A 39 -22.34 26.38 36.20
CA ILE A 39 -22.08 25.90 34.83
C ILE A 39 -20.57 25.71 34.62
N GLU A 40 -19.74 26.68 34.99
CA GLU A 40 -18.27 26.59 34.90
C GLU A 40 -17.71 25.41 35.71
N GLN A 41 -18.18 25.23 36.96
CA GLN A 41 -17.77 24.09 37.80
C GLN A 41 -18.20 22.75 37.21
N ASN A 42 -19.40 22.68 36.64
CA ASN A 42 -19.89 21.46 35.99
C ASN A 42 -19.08 21.14 34.71
N LEU A 43 -18.74 22.16 33.90
CA LEU A 43 -17.87 21.99 32.73
C LEU A 43 -16.47 21.49 33.12
N GLU A 44 -15.88 22.03 34.20
CA GLU A 44 -14.58 21.54 34.68
C GLU A 44 -14.67 20.09 35.16
N LYS A 45 -15.75 19.71 35.86
CA LYS A 45 -16.02 18.30 36.21
C LYS A 45 -16.13 17.41 34.96
N GLN A 46 -16.83 17.85 33.91
CA GLN A 46 -16.94 17.08 32.67
C GLN A 46 -15.57 16.89 31.99
N LYS A 47 -14.75 17.95 31.94
CA LYS A 47 -13.40 17.91 31.38
C LYS A 47 -12.50 16.96 32.16
N GLU A 48 -12.49 17.06 33.48
CA GLU A 48 -11.71 16.21 34.36
C GLU A 48 -12.16 14.75 34.34
N LEU A 49 -13.47 14.50 34.25
CA LEU A 49 -14.03 13.16 34.07
C LEU A 49 -13.61 12.56 32.73
N THR A 50 -13.65 13.33 31.64
CA THR A 50 -13.21 12.88 30.31
C THR A 50 -11.72 12.50 30.32
N SER A 51 -10.89 13.33 30.96
CA SER A 51 -9.47 13.05 31.15
C SER A 51 -9.26 11.74 31.94
N LEU A 52 -9.95 11.56 33.06
CA LEU A 52 -9.87 10.35 33.87
C LEU A 52 -10.34 9.11 33.10
N THR A 53 -11.47 9.18 32.38
CA THR A 53 -11.98 8.06 31.57
C THR A 53 -10.97 7.63 30.50
N THR A 54 -10.26 8.59 29.89
CA THR A 54 -9.20 8.31 28.93
C THR A 54 -8.04 7.57 29.60
N MET A 55 -7.55 8.05 30.74
CA MET A 55 -6.48 7.37 31.50
C MET A 55 -6.89 5.97 31.97
N MET A 56 -8.14 5.81 32.42
CA MET A 56 -8.69 4.52 32.82
C MET A 56 -8.84 3.55 31.64
N THR A 57 -9.13 4.04 30.43
CA THR A 57 -9.14 3.24 29.19
C THR A 57 -7.74 2.76 28.81
N THR A 58 -6.73 3.62 28.94
CA THR A 58 -5.32 3.25 28.74
C THR A 58 -4.87 2.20 29.74
N LEU A 59 -5.22 2.37 31.02
CA LEU A 59 -4.97 1.37 32.06
C LEU A 59 -5.69 0.04 31.77
N ASN A 60 -6.95 0.09 31.33
CA ASN A 60 -7.70 -1.10 30.93
C ASN A 60 -7.03 -1.87 29.79
N SER A 61 -6.44 -1.14 28.84
CA SER A 61 -5.68 -1.75 27.73
C SER A 61 -4.46 -2.51 28.24
N SER A 62 -3.81 -2.02 29.30
CA SER A 62 -2.72 -2.74 29.98
C SER A 62 -3.22 -4.05 30.62
N PHE A 63 -4.38 -4.00 31.29
CA PHE A 63 -5.03 -5.21 31.84
C PHE A 63 -5.42 -6.21 30.76
N LYS A 64 -5.94 -5.72 29.63
CA LYS A 64 -6.30 -6.56 28.49
C LYS A 64 -5.07 -7.26 27.92
N LYS A 65 -3.98 -6.52 27.67
CA LYS A 65 -2.71 -7.09 27.17
C LYS A 65 -2.19 -8.18 28.11
N LEU A 66 -2.18 -7.94 29.41
CA LEU A 66 -1.67 -8.89 30.40
C LEU A 66 -2.63 -10.07 30.69
N SER A 67 -3.91 -9.97 30.34
CA SER A 67 -4.87 -11.09 30.46
C SER A 67 -4.95 -11.97 29.19
N ASP A 68 -4.45 -11.49 28.05
CA ASP A 68 -4.53 -12.18 26.76
C ASP A 68 -3.48 -13.31 26.62
N PHE A 69 -3.84 -14.45 26.00
CA PHE A 69 -2.93 -15.59 25.73
C PHE A 69 -1.85 -15.26 24.72
N SER A 70 -2.20 -14.52 23.68
CA SER A 70 -1.27 -14.11 22.62
C SER A 70 -0.01 -13.44 23.17
N THR A 71 -0.14 -12.57 24.18
CA THR A 71 0.99 -11.85 24.82
C THR A 71 2.11 -12.79 25.30
N TYR A 72 1.76 -14.00 25.75
CA TYR A 72 2.71 -14.96 26.33
C TYR A 72 3.18 -15.99 25.29
N GLN A 73 2.50 -16.04 24.15
CA GLN A 73 2.88 -16.82 22.98
C GLN A 73 3.84 -16.06 22.06
N GLN A 74 4.06 -14.75 22.31
CA GLN A 74 5.03 -13.96 21.57
C GLN A 74 6.44 -14.58 21.61
N ARG A 75 7.16 -14.38 20.50
CA ARG A 75 8.52 -14.86 20.32
C ARG A 75 9.46 -13.71 20.04
N LYS A 76 10.69 -13.86 20.53
CA LYS A 76 11.81 -12.96 20.25
C LYS A 76 12.80 -13.69 19.37
N THR A 77 13.18 -13.07 18.26
CA THR A 77 14.25 -13.53 17.39
C THR A 77 15.54 -12.81 17.75
N THR A 78 16.65 -13.53 17.80
CA THR A 78 18.00 -12.96 17.87
C THR A 78 18.82 -13.56 16.75
N VAL A 79 19.50 -12.72 15.98
CA VAL A 79 20.29 -13.16 14.83
C VAL A 79 21.76 -12.97 15.16
N GLU A 80 22.52 -14.06 15.11
CA GLU A 80 23.97 -14.07 15.23
C GLU A 80 24.59 -14.17 13.82
N GLY A 81 25.26 -13.12 13.39
CA GLY A 81 25.81 -12.99 12.03
C GLY A 81 25.25 -11.78 11.28
N SER A 82 25.48 -11.74 9.97
CA SER A 82 25.00 -10.68 9.08
C SER A 82 24.32 -11.27 7.84
N GLY A 83 23.51 -10.48 7.15
CA GLY A 83 22.88 -10.89 5.89
C GLY A 83 21.49 -11.48 6.01
N VAL A 84 20.96 -11.68 7.23
CA VAL A 84 19.58 -12.12 7.47
C VAL A 84 18.96 -11.30 8.59
N LYS A 85 17.71 -10.88 8.42
CA LYS A 85 16.83 -10.51 9.54
C LYS A 85 15.74 -11.56 9.67
N ALA A 86 15.23 -11.75 10.88
CA ALA A 86 14.19 -12.73 11.13
C ALA A 86 13.16 -12.18 12.11
N THR A 87 11.90 -12.49 11.87
CA THR A 87 10.80 -12.28 12.82
C THR A 87 10.05 -13.58 13.02
N ALA A 88 9.63 -13.83 14.25
CA ALA A 88 8.87 -15.02 14.61
C ALA A 88 7.46 -14.61 15.05
N GLY A 89 6.46 -15.27 14.49
CA GLY A 89 5.08 -15.19 14.90
C GLY A 89 4.85 -15.84 16.27
N GLU A 90 3.69 -15.55 16.85
CA GLU A 90 3.28 -16.14 18.11
C GLU A 90 3.13 -17.65 18.02
N GLY A 91 3.49 -18.36 19.10
CA GLY A 91 3.33 -19.81 19.20
C GLY A 91 4.37 -20.63 18.44
N LEU A 92 5.25 -20.02 17.63
CA LEU A 92 6.34 -20.75 16.96
C LEU A 92 7.19 -21.51 17.99
N ALA A 93 7.65 -22.72 17.65
CA ALA A 93 8.51 -23.49 18.55
C ALA A 93 9.82 -22.73 18.82
N ILE A 94 10.32 -22.83 20.06
CA ILE A 94 11.65 -22.33 20.43
C ILE A 94 12.67 -23.24 19.74
N GLN A 95 13.57 -22.63 18.96
CA GLN A 95 14.58 -23.36 18.20
C GLN A 95 15.67 -22.42 17.71
N ASP A 96 16.83 -22.99 17.41
CA ASP A 96 17.90 -22.32 16.68
C ASP A 96 17.91 -22.79 15.24
N ILE A 97 18.02 -21.85 14.30
CA ILE A 97 17.93 -22.09 12.87
C ILE A 97 19.22 -21.60 12.23
N LYS A 98 19.85 -22.46 11.45
CA LYS A 98 21.06 -22.14 10.68
C LYS A 98 20.69 -21.74 9.26
N ILE A 99 21.15 -20.58 8.84
CA ILE A 99 20.92 -20.03 7.51
C ILE A 99 22.25 -19.67 6.86
N ASN A 100 22.43 -20.08 5.62
CA ASN A 100 23.52 -19.65 4.76
C ASN A 100 22.92 -19.08 3.46
N VAL A 101 23.18 -17.81 3.17
CA VAL A 101 22.68 -17.12 1.97
C VAL A 101 23.77 -17.17 0.91
N ASN A 102 23.53 -17.92 -0.17
CA ASN A 102 24.47 -18.06 -1.28
C ASN A 102 24.24 -17.00 -2.35
N GLN A 103 22.98 -16.60 -2.55
CA GLN A 103 22.58 -15.66 -3.59
C GLN A 103 21.34 -14.88 -3.14
N LEU A 104 21.28 -13.60 -3.48
CA LEU A 104 20.09 -12.77 -3.30
C LEU A 104 19.24 -12.79 -4.57
N ALA A 105 17.92 -12.70 -4.38
CA ALA A 105 17.00 -12.45 -5.48
C ALA A 105 17.28 -11.06 -6.06
N GLN A 106 17.36 -10.97 -7.38
CA GLN A 106 17.52 -9.72 -8.11
C GLN A 106 16.47 -9.59 -9.21
N ASN A 107 16.08 -8.36 -9.50
CA ASN A 107 15.25 -8.02 -10.65
C ASN A 107 16.12 -7.88 -11.91
N ASP A 108 15.50 -7.90 -13.08
CA ASP A 108 16.20 -7.72 -14.35
C ASP A 108 16.36 -6.24 -14.67
N VAL A 109 17.55 -5.79 -15.06
CA VAL A 109 17.82 -4.39 -15.40
C VAL A 109 18.58 -4.32 -16.71
N ASN A 110 17.99 -3.61 -17.67
CA ASN A 110 18.48 -3.49 -19.03
C ASN A 110 18.68 -2.01 -19.40
N GLN A 111 19.83 -1.68 -19.98
CA GLN A 111 20.18 -0.36 -20.43
C GLN A 111 20.02 -0.26 -21.94
N VAL A 112 19.36 0.80 -22.43
CA VAL A 112 19.34 1.18 -23.84
C VAL A 112 20.59 2.00 -24.15
N GLY A 113 21.34 1.64 -25.20
CA GLY A 113 22.62 2.27 -25.56
C GLY A 113 22.49 3.72 -26.08
N MET A 114 21.32 4.09 -26.58
CA MET A 114 21.01 5.46 -27.03
C MET A 114 21.11 6.48 -25.90
N GLN A 115 21.65 7.66 -26.21
CA GLN A 115 21.90 8.75 -25.27
C GLN A 115 21.20 10.04 -25.69
N PHE A 116 20.69 10.78 -24.72
CA PHE A 116 19.85 11.96 -24.95
C PHE A 116 20.31 13.15 -24.12
N ALA A 117 20.13 14.36 -24.67
CA ALA A 117 20.47 15.62 -24.00
C ALA A 117 19.49 15.96 -22.87
N SER A 118 18.22 15.60 -23.01
CA SER A 118 17.14 15.85 -22.04
C SER A 118 16.06 14.77 -22.09
N ARG A 119 15.15 14.79 -21.11
CA ARG A 119 13.96 13.91 -21.08
C ARG A 119 12.97 14.21 -22.22
N ASP A 120 12.97 15.44 -22.72
CA ASP A 120 12.10 15.91 -23.80
C ASP A 120 12.77 15.75 -25.19
N SER A 121 13.97 15.18 -25.24
CA SER A 121 14.62 14.86 -26.51
C SER A 121 13.81 13.80 -27.25
N ILE A 122 13.69 13.96 -28.56
CA ILE A 122 13.02 12.98 -29.43
C ILE A 122 13.77 11.65 -29.32
N PHE A 123 13.05 10.59 -28.97
CA PHE A 123 13.58 9.23 -28.88
C PHE A 123 13.87 8.66 -30.27
N THR A 124 12.93 8.82 -31.20
CA THR A 124 13.06 8.40 -32.59
C THR A 124 12.17 9.21 -33.53
N ASN A 125 12.60 9.38 -34.78
CA ASN A 125 11.81 9.98 -35.86
C ASN A 125 11.10 8.91 -36.72
N LYS A 126 11.03 7.67 -36.24
CA LYS A 126 10.47 6.52 -36.95
C LYS A 126 9.29 5.96 -36.15
N ASN A 127 8.24 5.52 -36.84
CA ASN A 127 7.19 4.70 -36.25
C ASN A 127 7.70 3.26 -36.16
N THR A 128 7.61 2.66 -34.97
CA THR A 128 8.12 1.31 -34.71
C THR A 128 7.49 0.73 -33.44
N THR A 129 7.93 -0.47 -33.06
CA THR A 129 7.49 -1.15 -31.84
C THR A 129 8.68 -1.67 -31.06
N ILE A 130 8.62 -1.54 -29.73
CA ILE A 130 9.55 -2.21 -28.81
C ILE A 130 8.86 -3.50 -28.35
N ASP A 131 9.35 -4.62 -28.85
CA ASP A 131 8.81 -5.94 -28.51
C ASP A 131 9.64 -6.56 -27.39
N PHE A 132 8.96 -7.13 -26.40
CA PHE A 132 9.58 -7.94 -25.36
C PHE A 132 8.57 -8.90 -24.73
N TYR A 133 9.07 -9.95 -24.12
CA TYR A 133 8.29 -10.90 -23.33
C TYR A 133 8.68 -10.80 -21.86
N HIS A 134 7.68 -10.80 -20.98
CA HIS A 134 7.88 -10.79 -19.54
C HIS A 134 6.75 -11.56 -18.84
N ASN A 135 7.13 -12.50 -17.97
CA ASN A 135 6.26 -13.24 -17.05
C ASN A 135 4.94 -13.78 -17.67
N GLY A 136 5.01 -14.46 -18.81
CA GLY A 136 3.84 -15.08 -19.46
C GLY A 136 3.26 -14.27 -20.62
N THR A 137 3.63 -13.00 -20.76
CA THR A 137 3.00 -12.07 -21.70
C THR A 137 4.02 -11.45 -22.66
N SER A 138 3.68 -11.46 -23.95
CA SER A 138 4.40 -10.68 -24.96
C SER A 138 3.80 -9.28 -25.08
N TYR A 139 4.65 -8.28 -24.99
CA TYR A 139 4.33 -6.86 -25.11
C TYR A 139 4.90 -6.32 -26.42
N SER A 140 4.17 -5.39 -27.03
CA SER A 140 4.56 -4.69 -28.24
C SER A 140 4.21 -3.22 -28.06
N ILE A 141 5.21 -2.41 -27.72
CA ILE A 141 5.01 -1.01 -27.33
C ILE A 141 5.16 -0.14 -28.57
N ASP A 142 4.06 0.48 -29.01
CA ASP A 142 4.08 1.41 -30.13
C ASP A 142 4.91 2.66 -29.79
N VAL A 143 5.92 2.94 -30.60
CA VAL A 143 6.74 4.16 -30.53
C VAL A 143 6.48 4.96 -31.80
N LYS A 144 5.88 6.14 -31.63
CA LYS A 144 5.55 7.01 -32.76
C LYS A 144 6.73 7.91 -33.11
N ALA A 145 6.81 8.29 -34.38
CA ALA A 145 7.77 9.29 -34.82
C ALA A 145 7.56 10.60 -34.03
N GLY A 146 8.63 11.12 -33.43
CA GLY A 146 8.61 12.34 -32.62
C GLY A 146 8.36 12.11 -31.13
N SER A 147 8.04 10.88 -30.69
CA SER A 147 7.90 10.58 -29.26
C SER A 147 9.18 10.91 -28.49
N THR A 148 9.03 11.56 -27.33
CA THR A 148 10.14 11.93 -26.45
C THR A 148 10.64 10.74 -25.62
N LEU A 149 11.85 10.84 -25.08
CA LEU A 149 12.39 9.85 -24.14
C LEU A 149 11.45 9.63 -22.94
N ALA A 150 10.84 10.71 -22.40
CA ALA A 150 9.86 10.64 -21.33
C ALA A 150 8.60 9.84 -21.72
N GLU A 151 8.05 10.09 -22.89
CA GLU A 151 6.85 9.41 -23.37
C GLU A 151 7.08 7.92 -23.62
N VAL A 152 8.24 7.54 -24.20
CA VAL A 152 8.58 6.14 -24.42
C VAL A 152 8.78 5.40 -23.10
N SER A 153 9.49 6.02 -22.14
CA SER A 153 9.68 5.50 -20.78
C SER A 153 8.34 5.24 -20.08
N GLN A 154 7.39 6.18 -20.20
CA GLN A 154 6.07 6.05 -19.61
C GLN A 154 5.24 4.98 -20.32
N SER A 155 5.27 4.94 -21.66
CA SER A 155 4.51 3.96 -22.46
C SER A 155 4.88 2.51 -22.13
N ILE A 156 6.15 2.23 -21.86
CA ILE A 156 6.60 0.91 -21.38
C ILE A 156 5.99 0.58 -20.01
N THR A 157 5.96 1.55 -19.10
CA THR A 157 5.44 1.37 -17.75
C THR A 157 3.92 1.18 -17.75
N ASP A 158 3.20 1.99 -18.53
CA ASP A 158 1.75 1.95 -18.63
C ASP A 158 1.26 0.67 -19.32
N ALA A 159 1.89 0.26 -20.42
CA ALA A 159 1.48 -0.93 -21.16
C ALA A 159 1.68 -2.24 -20.40
N THR A 160 2.47 -2.24 -19.32
CA THR A 160 2.73 -3.40 -18.48
C THR A 160 2.10 -3.30 -17.09
N ASP A 161 1.24 -2.30 -16.86
CA ASP A 161 0.67 -1.99 -15.53
C ASP A 161 1.75 -1.91 -14.42
N GLY A 162 2.94 -1.41 -14.79
CA GLY A 162 4.10 -1.29 -13.90
C GLY A 162 4.82 -2.60 -13.58
N ALA A 163 4.53 -3.72 -14.25
CA ALA A 163 5.31 -4.95 -14.12
C ALA A 163 6.75 -4.78 -14.66
N VAL A 164 6.88 -3.99 -15.73
CA VAL A 164 8.16 -3.51 -16.28
C VAL A 164 8.18 -2.00 -16.25
N MET A 165 9.24 -1.41 -15.71
CA MET A 165 9.38 0.04 -15.58
C MET A 165 10.38 0.58 -16.59
N GLY A 166 9.95 1.56 -17.37
CA GLY A 166 10.85 2.45 -18.10
C GLY A 166 11.32 3.56 -17.16
N ILE A 167 12.63 3.63 -16.93
CA ILE A 167 13.25 4.59 -16.02
C ILE A 167 14.31 5.39 -16.78
N ILE A 168 14.29 6.72 -16.64
CA ILE A 168 15.33 7.58 -17.22
C ILE A 168 16.44 7.79 -16.18
N MET A 169 17.65 7.34 -16.51
CA MET A 169 18.83 7.50 -15.67
C MET A 169 19.77 8.56 -16.25
N LYS A 170 20.37 9.38 -15.38
CA LYS A 170 21.39 10.37 -15.74
C LYS A 170 22.79 9.81 -15.49
N THR A 171 23.56 9.52 -16.54
CA THR A 171 24.89 8.86 -16.48
C THR A 171 26.09 9.79 -16.66
N GLY A 172 25.88 11.09 -16.92
CA GLY A 172 26.96 12.06 -17.19
C GLY A 172 27.41 12.10 -18.66
N GLY A 173 28.20 13.13 -19.03
CA GLY A 173 28.59 13.42 -20.43
C GLY A 173 27.68 14.46 -21.12
N ASP A 174 27.94 14.75 -22.41
CA ASP A 174 27.21 15.75 -23.20
C ASP A 174 25.74 15.38 -23.42
N ASN A 175 25.43 14.07 -23.53
CA ASN A 175 24.08 13.52 -23.60
C ASN A 175 23.83 12.59 -22.40
N PRO A 176 23.52 13.14 -21.21
CA PRO A 176 23.63 12.39 -19.97
C PRO A 176 22.44 11.47 -19.70
N TYR A 177 21.34 11.52 -20.47
CA TYR A 177 20.14 10.74 -20.17
C TYR A 177 20.09 9.45 -20.99
N ARG A 178 19.75 8.34 -20.32
CA ARG A 178 19.56 7.01 -20.93
C ARG A 178 18.28 6.37 -20.43
N LEU A 179 17.68 5.53 -21.26
CA LEU A 179 16.54 4.69 -20.86
C LEU A 179 17.04 3.40 -20.23
N MET A 180 16.49 3.08 -19.06
CA MET A 180 16.60 1.80 -18.38
C MET A 180 15.24 1.11 -18.41
N ILE A 181 15.24 -0.19 -18.66
CA ILE A 181 14.04 -1.03 -18.66
C ILE A 181 14.27 -2.13 -17.63
N GLN A 182 13.49 -2.15 -16.56
CA GLN A 182 13.69 -3.09 -15.45
C GLN A 182 12.41 -3.76 -15.00
N SER A 183 12.50 -5.01 -14.54
CA SER A 183 11.37 -5.68 -13.91
C SER A 183 11.13 -5.10 -12.52
N LYS A 184 9.87 -5.01 -12.12
CA LYS A 184 9.49 -4.56 -10.78
C LYS A 184 9.85 -5.57 -9.71
N GLU A 185 9.55 -6.83 -9.96
CA GLU A 185 9.80 -7.92 -9.04
C GLU A 185 11.16 -8.58 -9.31
N SER A 186 11.75 -9.15 -8.26
CA SER A 186 12.95 -9.97 -8.34
C SER A 186 12.61 -11.43 -8.68
N GLY A 187 13.63 -12.21 -9.01
CA GLY A 187 13.46 -13.63 -9.32
C GLY A 187 13.67 -13.94 -10.79
N LYS A 188 14.13 -15.15 -11.09
CA LYS A 188 14.51 -15.62 -12.42
C LYS A 188 13.37 -15.48 -13.45
N ASP A 189 12.14 -15.73 -13.03
CA ASP A 189 10.95 -15.66 -13.90
C ASP A 189 10.62 -14.23 -14.35
N ASN A 190 11.16 -13.22 -13.66
CA ASN A 190 10.96 -11.82 -13.98
C ASN A 190 11.98 -11.27 -15.00
N LYS A 191 12.77 -12.14 -15.64
CA LYS A 191 13.65 -11.76 -16.77
C LYS A 191 12.82 -11.11 -17.89
N ILE A 192 13.38 -10.07 -18.51
CA ILE A 192 12.79 -9.41 -19.68
C ILE A 192 13.49 -9.94 -20.93
N TYR A 193 12.72 -10.57 -21.80
CA TYR A 193 13.21 -11.14 -23.05
C TYR A 193 12.86 -10.20 -24.20
N PHE A 194 13.79 -9.35 -24.59
CA PHE A 194 13.60 -8.44 -25.71
C PHE A 194 13.39 -9.20 -27.02
N GLY A 195 12.61 -8.64 -27.95
CA GLY A 195 12.45 -9.12 -29.30
C GLY A 195 11.52 -10.31 -29.39
N THR A 196 11.91 -11.29 -30.18
CA THR A 196 11.04 -12.42 -30.49
C THR A 196 11.20 -13.49 -29.43
N THR A 197 10.09 -13.93 -28.84
CA THR A 197 10.07 -15.06 -27.91
C THR A 197 9.06 -16.10 -28.37
N LEU A 198 9.44 -17.37 -28.30
CA LEU A 198 8.57 -18.52 -28.53
C LEU A 198 8.74 -19.50 -27.38
N GLN A 199 7.63 -20.05 -26.88
CA GLN A 199 7.63 -21.00 -25.77
C GLN A 199 6.79 -22.21 -26.07
N SER A 200 7.20 -23.36 -25.51
CA SER A 200 6.32 -24.51 -25.36
C SER A 200 5.55 -24.40 -24.04
N ALA A 201 4.37 -25.01 -24.02
CA ALA A 201 3.69 -25.40 -22.79
C ALA A 201 4.49 -26.52 -22.07
N ALA A 202 3.89 -27.11 -21.03
CA ALA A 202 4.46 -28.28 -20.39
C ALA A 202 4.61 -29.43 -21.40
N MET A 203 5.82 -29.97 -21.52
CA MET A 203 6.08 -31.16 -22.29
C MET A 203 5.32 -32.34 -21.72
N PRO A 204 4.91 -33.29 -22.56
CA PRO A 204 4.17 -34.43 -22.08
C PRO A 204 5.12 -35.42 -21.37
N GLY A 205 4.63 -36.06 -20.30
CA GLY A 205 5.39 -37.03 -19.50
C GLY A 205 5.45 -38.42 -20.15
N GLY A 206 6.48 -39.19 -19.83
CA GLY A 206 6.75 -40.50 -20.39
C GLY A 206 7.96 -40.51 -21.35
N HIS A 207 8.09 -41.56 -22.14
CA HIS A 207 9.24 -41.78 -23.01
C HIS A 207 8.97 -41.27 -24.44
N ILE A 208 9.83 -40.39 -24.94
CA ILE A 208 9.86 -39.93 -26.32
C ILE A 208 10.57 -41.02 -27.16
N LYS A 209 9.86 -41.56 -28.16
CA LYS A 209 10.26 -42.76 -28.92
C LYS A 209 10.93 -42.45 -30.25
N SER A 210 10.39 -41.48 -30.98
CA SER A 210 10.78 -41.21 -32.36
C SER A 210 10.37 -39.80 -32.79
N GLY A 211 10.76 -39.44 -34.01
CA GLY A 211 10.40 -38.20 -34.69
C GLY A 211 11.55 -37.21 -34.77
N THR A 212 11.29 -36.07 -35.36
CA THR A 212 12.29 -35.02 -35.59
C THR A 212 11.80 -33.68 -35.07
N LEU A 213 12.68 -32.97 -34.38
CA LEU A 213 12.48 -31.58 -33.96
C LEU A 213 13.46 -30.69 -34.72
N ASP A 214 12.90 -29.80 -35.54
CA ASP A 214 13.62 -28.77 -36.27
C ASP A 214 13.37 -27.41 -35.61
N ILE A 215 14.45 -26.71 -35.27
CA ILE A 215 14.42 -25.39 -34.62
C ILE A 215 15.21 -24.42 -35.50
N GLU A 216 14.55 -23.39 -36.01
CA GLU A 216 15.20 -22.29 -36.73
C GLU A 216 15.24 -21.06 -35.83
N ILE A 217 16.45 -20.61 -35.50
CA ILE A 217 16.69 -19.43 -34.65
C ILE A 217 18.06 -18.81 -34.98
N GLY A 218 18.16 -17.49 -34.89
CA GLY A 218 19.41 -16.77 -35.18
C GLY A 218 19.93 -16.95 -36.62
N GLY A 219 19.05 -17.34 -37.56
CA GLY A 219 19.40 -17.66 -38.94
C GLY A 219 20.03 -19.04 -39.14
N LYS A 220 20.00 -19.92 -38.14
CA LYS A 220 20.49 -21.31 -38.22
C LYS A 220 19.37 -22.29 -37.94
N LYS A 221 19.53 -23.51 -38.45
CA LYS A 221 18.61 -24.64 -38.23
C LYS A 221 19.28 -25.71 -37.40
N ILE A 222 18.67 -26.08 -36.28
CA ILE A 222 19.04 -27.22 -35.43
C ILE A 222 18.06 -28.34 -35.73
N THR A 223 18.58 -29.53 -36.01
CA THR A 223 17.77 -30.74 -36.22
C THR A 223 18.15 -31.79 -35.18
N LEU A 224 17.16 -32.25 -34.42
CA LEU A 224 17.28 -33.33 -33.45
C LEU A 224 16.50 -34.54 -33.88
N ASP A 225 17.14 -35.71 -33.83
CA ASP A 225 16.46 -37.00 -33.87
C ASP A 225 16.01 -37.36 -32.45
N MET A 226 14.70 -37.39 -32.24
CA MET A 226 14.11 -37.56 -30.91
C MET A 226 14.35 -38.96 -30.32
N ALA A 227 14.66 -39.96 -31.15
CA ALA A 227 14.97 -41.32 -30.69
C ALA A 227 16.42 -41.45 -30.21
N THR A 228 17.36 -40.80 -30.92
CA THR A 228 18.80 -40.99 -30.65
C THR A 228 19.43 -39.86 -29.84
N ASP A 229 18.98 -38.62 -30.03
CA ASP A 229 19.61 -37.45 -29.41
C ASP A 229 19.03 -37.18 -28.01
N VAL A 230 17.75 -37.49 -27.78
CA VAL A 230 17.04 -37.17 -26.54
C VAL A 230 16.99 -38.37 -25.59
N GLN A 231 17.61 -38.24 -24.42
CA GLN A 231 17.69 -39.30 -23.41
C GLN A 231 16.43 -39.36 -22.51
N SER A 232 15.26 -39.59 -23.10
CA SER A 232 14.02 -39.75 -22.34
C SER A 232 13.79 -41.21 -21.89
N LYS A 233 13.03 -41.43 -20.81
CA LYS A 233 12.72 -42.78 -20.29
C LYS A 233 11.26 -42.90 -19.86
N LEU A 234 10.79 -44.14 -19.72
CA LEU A 234 9.47 -44.41 -19.15
C LEU A 234 9.45 -43.90 -17.70
N GLY A 235 8.38 -43.17 -17.36
CA GLY A 235 8.22 -42.53 -16.05
C GLY A 235 8.80 -41.12 -15.94
N ASN A 236 9.44 -40.58 -16.97
CA ASN A 236 9.86 -39.17 -16.99
C ASN A 236 8.67 -38.23 -16.78
N THR A 237 8.87 -37.21 -15.95
CA THR A 237 7.93 -36.09 -15.83
C THR A 237 8.09 -35.10 -17.00
N ALA A 238 7.17 -34.13 -17.09
CA ALA A 238 7.29 -33.01 -18.02
C ALA A 238 8.62 -32.25 -17.87
N GLU A 239 9.07 -32.06 -16.62
CA GLU A 239 10.32 -31.37 -16.30
C GLU A 239 11.53 -32.20 -16.75
N ASP A 240 11.52 -33.51 -16.52
CA ASP A 240 12.61 -34.40 -16.96
C ASP A 240 12.74 -34.40 -18.48
N ASN A 241 11.62 -34.44 -19.20
CA ASN A 241 11.63 -34.38 -20.66
C ASN A 241 12.09 -33.01 -21.19
N ALA A 242 11.65 -31.90 -20.58
CA ALA A 242 12.12 -30.57 -20.97
C ALA A 242 13.63 -30.40 -20.78
N LYS A 243 14.18 -30.91 -19.67
CA LYS A 243 15.63 -30.94 -19.43
C LYS A 243 16.35 -31.81 -20.45
N ALA A 244 15.85 -33.02 -20.72
CA ALA A 244 16.47 -33.93 -21.67
C ALA A 244 16.52 -33.36 -23.10
N VAL A 245 15.45 -32.67 -23.54
CA VAL A 245 15.43 -32.00 -24.85
C VAL A 245 16.38 -30.81 -24.86
N LEU A 246 16.40 -29.99 -23.80
CA LEU A 246 17.34 -28.86 -23.70
C LEU A 246 18.80 -29.31 -23.74
N GLU A 247 19.14 -30.38 -23.02
CA GLU A 247 20.48 -30.98 -23.05
C GLU A 247 20.86 -31.47 -24.45
N ALA A 248 19.93 -32.11 -25.17
CA ALA A 248 20.14 -32.54 -26.55
C ALA A 248 20.38 -31.36 -27.50
N ILE A 249 19.61 -30.26 -27.35
CA ILE A 249 19.83 -29.01 -28.12
C ILE A 249 21.23 -28.48 -27.86
N ASN A 250 21.62 -28.30 -26.60
CA ASN A 250 22.92 -27.74 -26.23
C ASN A 250 24.06 -28.61 -26.75
N LYS A 251 23.96 -29.94 -26.60
CA LYS A 251 24.94 -30.88 -27.13
C LYS A 251 25.06 -30.80 -28.66
N LYS A 252 23.96 -30.59 -29.37
CA LYS A 252 23.98 -30.42 -30.83
C LYS A 252 24.71 -29.13 -31.23
N ILE A 253 24.41 -28.02 -30.55
CA ILE A 253 25.05 -26.73 -30.78
C ILE A 253 26.56 -26.79 -30.51
N GLU A 254 26.98 -27.49 -29.46
CA GLU A 254 28.40 -27.63 -29.11
C GLU A 254 29.20 -28.48 -30.12
N ASN A 255 28.58 -29.52 -30.68
CA ASN A 255 29.30 -30.50 -31.51
C ASN A 255 29.20 -30.22 -33.03
N ASP A 256 28.21 -29.44 -33.48
CA ASP A 256 28.02 -29.12 -34.89
C ASP A 256 28.72 -27.81 -35.26
N SER A 257 29.80 -27.90 -36.04
CA SER A 257 30.58 -26.73 -36.46
C SER A 257 29.80 -25.76 -37.35
N SER A 258 28.72 -26.20 -38.01
CA SER A 258 27.84 -25.32 -38.79
C SER A 258 27.00 -24.37 -37.90
N LEU A 259 26.86 -24.71 -36.62
CA LEU A 259 26.14 -23.93 -35.60
C LEU A 259 27.04 -22.98 -34.80
N LYS A 260 28.32 -22.84 -35.16
CA LYS A 260 29.27 -21.97 -34.44
C LYS A 260 28.76 -20.53 -34.29
N ASP A 261 28.19 -19.96 -35.35
CA ASP A 261 27.60 -18.61 -35.31
C ASP A 261 26.43 -18.51 -34.31
N LEU A 262 25.60 -19.54 -34.22
CA LEU A 262 24.53 -19.60 -33.23
C LEU A 262 25.10 -19.71 -31.81
N LYS A 263 26.16 -20.51 -31.64
CA LYS A 263 26.85 -20.61 -30.35
C LYS A 263 27.43 -19.25 -29.92
N ASP A 264 28.09 -18.54 -30.83
CA ASP A 264 28.65 -17.22 -30.56
C ASP A 264 27.55 -16.22 -30.15
N LYS A 265 26.36 -16.30 -30.76
CA LYS A 265 25.16 -15.52 -30.37
C LYS A 265 24.53 -15.94 -29.03
N ILE A 266 24.62 -17.21 -28.65
CA ILE A 266 24.17 -17.67 -27.33
C ILE A 266 25.14 -17.17 -26.26
N ASP A 267 26.44 -17.27 -26.52
CA ASP A 267 27.50 -16.83 -25.61
C ASP A 267 27.46 -15.31 -25.39
N SER A 268 27.08 -14.53 -26.42
CA SER A 268 26.87 -13.07 -26.30
C SER A 268 25.56 -12.69 -25.59
N GLY A 269 24.64 -13.64 -25.42
CA GLY A 269 23.30 -13.41 -24.87
C GLY A 269 22.29 -12.88 -25.90
N GLU A 270 22.65 -12.79 -27.18
CA GLU A 270 21.73 -12.40 -28.25
C GLU A 270 20.59 -13.42 -28.39
N ILE A 271 20.93 -14.71 -28.35
CA ILE A 271 19.99 -15.82 -28.38
C ILE A 271 19.92 -16.46 -26.98
N THR A 272 18.72 -16.71 -26.49
CA THR A 272 18.51 -17.54 -25.30
C THR A 272 17.71 -18.79 -25.66
N ILE A 273 18.25 -19.96 -25.32
CA ILE A 273 17.52 -21.23 -25.34
C ILE A 273 17.57 -21.81 -23.93
N GLY A 274 16.41 -22.12 -23.35
CA GLY A 274 16.36 -22.61 -21.97
C GLY A 274 15.02 -23.23 -21.61
N LEU A 275 14.82 -23.47 -20.32
CA LEU A 275 13.52 -23.84 -19.78
C LEU A 275 12.64 -22.59 -19.60
N ASN A 276 11.34 -22.72 -19.85
CA ASN A 276 10.36 -21.68 -19.52
C ASN A 276 10.22 -21.52 -17.99
N SER A 277 9.45 -20.53 -17.54
CA SER A 277 9.28 -20.22 -16.11
C SER A 277 8.72 -21.38 -15.27
N THR A 278 7.98 -22.31 -15.90
CA THR A 278 7.45 -23.49 -15.20
C THR A 278 8.47 -24.61 -15.01
N GLY A 279 9.62 -24.54 -15.70
CA GLY A 279 10.61 -25.62 -15.78
C GLY A 279 10.17 -26.84 -16.61
N LYS A 280 8.92 -26.86 -17.08
CA LYS A 280 8.30 -28.02 -17.75
C LYS A 280 8.27 -27.89 -19.27
N GLY A 281 8.72 -26.79 -19.83
CA GLY A 281 8.79 -26.55 -21.27
C GLY A 281 10.02 -25.73 -21.64
N LEU A 282 10.15 -25.40 -22.91
CA LEU A 282 11.28 -24.64 -23.46
C LEU A 282 10.90 -23.20 -23.77
N ILE A 283 11.89 -22.32 -23.71
CA ILE A 283 11.85 -20.94 -24.18
C ILE A 283 12.97 -20.71 -25.18
N PHE A 284 12.62 -20.06 -26.28
CA PHE A 284 13.52 -19.59 -27.31
C PHE A 284 13.33 -18.09 -27.43
N ASN A 285 14.43 -17.34 -27.39
CA ASN A 285 14.40 -15.90 -27.53
C ASN A 285 15.52 -15.42 -28.45
N ASP A 286 15.16 -14.48 -29.32
CA ASP A 286 16.07 -13.70 -30.14
C ASP A 286 15.90 -12.22 -29.77
N SER A 287 16.91 -11.69 -29.06
CA SER A 287 16.93 -10.32 -28.54
C SER A 287 17.00 -9.24 -29.62
N LYS A 288 17.25 -9.60 -30.88
CA LYS A 288 17.20 -8.69 -32.02
C LYS A 288 15.89 -8.80 -32.79
N GLY A 289 14.95 -9.65 -32.38
CA GLY A 289 13.65 -9.78 -33.04
C GLY A 289 13.66 -10.65 -34.29
N GLY A 290 14.68 -11.50 -34.49
CA GLY A 290 14.69 -12.46 -35.59
C GLY A 290 13.54 -13.46 -35.51
N ALA A 291 13.19 -14.07 -36.65
CA ALA A 291 12.14 -15.09 -36.70
C ALA A 291 12.58 -16.38 -35.99
N ILE A 292 11.64 -17.00 -35.29
CA ILE A 292 11.83 -18.31 -34.64
C ILE A 292 10.80 -19.27 -35.23
N ASN A 293 11.24 -20.39 -35.80
CA ASN A 293 10.34 -21.43 -36.31
C ASN A 293 10.64 -22.77 -35.66
N ILE A 294 9.60 -23.52 -35.33
CA ILE A 294 9.66 -24.87 -34.77
C ILE A 294 8.85 -25.80 -35.66
N THR A 295 9.48 -26.85 -36.16
CA THR A 295 8.79 -27.91 -36.90
C THR A 295 8.95 -29.23 -36.16
N THR A 296 7.82 -29.88 -35.87
CA THR A 296 7.76 -31.21 -35.28
C THR A 296 7.23 -32.19 -36.32
N THR A 297 7.95 -33.28 -36.54
CA THR A 297 7.60 -34.30 -37.53
C THR A 297 7.55 -35.66 -36.86
N ASP A 298 6.37 -36.31 -36.88
CA ASP A 298 6.12 -37.67 -36.39
C ASP A 298 6.72 -37.98 -34.99
N ILE A 299 6.63 -37.01 -34.07
CA ILE A 299 7.11 -37.21 -32.71
C ILE A 299 6.14 -38.09 -31.94
N LYS A 300 6.60 -39.30 -31.60
CA LYS A 300 5.83 -40.30 -30.86
C LYS A 300 6.31 -40.40 -29.43
N MET A 301 5.37 -40.59 -28.51
CA MET A 301 5.67 -40.78 -27.11
C MET A 301 4.85 -41.92 -26.48
N GLN A 302 5.39 -42.52 -25.43
CA GLN A 302 4.78 -43.59 -24.66
C GLN A 302 4.70 -43.21 -23.18
N GLY A 303 3.49 -43.01 -22.67
CA GLY A 303 3.26 -42.56 -21.29
C GLY A 303 3.67 -43.60 -20.23
N ALA A 304 3.34 -44.88 -20.45
CA ALA A 304 3.67 -45.97 -19.52
C ALA A 304 4.01 -47.26 -20.26
N ALA A 305 4.62 -48.21 -19.54
CA ALA A 305 4.95 -49.52 -20.12
C ALA A 305 3.66 -50.22 -20.58
N GLY A 306 3.64 -50.67 -21.84
CA GLY A 306 2.50 -51.39 -22.43
C GLY A 306 1.37 -50.50 -22.97
N THR A 307 1.49 -49.17 -22.92
CA THR A 307 0.55 -48.27 -23.59
C THR A 307 0.94 -48.04 -25.05
N SER A 308 -0.04 -47.75 -25.91
CA SER A 308 0.21 -47.31 -27.28
C SER A 308 1.01 -46.01 -27.33
N GLU A 309 1.75 -45.83 -28.42
CA GLU A 309 2.40 -44.57 -28.73
C GLU A 309 1.36 -43.53 -29.17
N ILE A 310 1.54 -42.28 -28.73
CA ILE A 310 0.69 -41.14 -29.10
C ILE A 310 1.53 -40.06 -29.77
N ASP A 311 0.90 -39.32 -30.68
CA ASP A 311 1.50 -38.14 -31.31
C ASP A 311 1.60 -36.99 -30.32
N THR A 312 2.69 -36.23 -30.42
CA THR A 312 2.87 -35.01 -29.66
C THR A 312 3.64 -33.95 -30.46
N ASP A 313 3.35 -32.69 -30.18
CA ASP A 313 4.13 -31.54 -30.63
C ASP A 313 5.07 -31.01 -29.55
N LEU A 314 5.33 -31.80 -28.49
CA LEU A 314 6.14 -31.41 -27.32
C LEU A 314 5.60 -30.16 -26.59
N GLY A 315 4.32 -29.82 -26.77
CA GLY A 315 3.70 -28.65 -26.15
C GLY A 315 3.91 -27.35 -26.93
N PHE A 316 4.40 -27.39 -28.18
CA PHE A 316 4.51 -26.20 -29.04
C PHE A 316 3.17 -25.79 -29.64
N VAL A 317 2.37 -25.05 -28.86
CA VAL A 317 1.10 -24.45 -29.33
C VAL A 317 1.34 -23.47 -30.49
N ASN A 318 2.37 -22.64 -30.37
CA ASN A 318 2.84 -21.75 -31.43
C ASN A 318 4.15 -22.29 -32.01
N LYS A 319 4.17 -22.46 -33.34
CA LYS A 319 5.32 -23.01 -34.08
C LYS A 319 6.13 -21.94 -34.82
N SER A 320 5.69 -20.69 -34.79
CA SER A 320 6.43 -19.58 -35.40
C SER A 320 6.23 -18.28 -34.63
N ALA A 321 7.26 -17.46 -34.51
CA ALA A 321 7.22 -16.12 -33.94
C ALA A 321 8.14 -15.16 -34.72
N GLY A 322 7.91 -13.84 -34.60
CA GLY A 322 8.76 -12.79 -35.18
C GLY A 322 8.39 -12.32 -36.59
N LYS A 323 7.37 -12.90 -37.23
CA LYS A 323 6.79 -12.36 -38.48
C LYS A 323 5.59 -11.46 -38.19
N LYS A 324 5.84 -10.25 -37.70
CA LYS A 324 4.79 -9.22 -37.55
C LYS A 324 4.81 -8.30 -38.77
N ASP A 325 3.62 -7.99 -39.27
CA ASP A 325 3.46 -7.03 -40.37
C ASP A 325 3.94 -5.64 -39.93
N LEU A 326 4.84 -5.02 -40.70
CA LEU A 326 5.42 -3.71 -40.39
C LEU A 326 4.37 -2.60 -40.44
N ILE A 327 3.59 -2.55 -41.54
CA ILE A 327 2.49 -1.60 -41.69
C ILE A 327 1.25 -2.39 -42.10
N THR A 328 0.15 -2.19 -41.38
CA THR A 328 -1.19 -2.63 -41.80
C THR A 328 -2.08 -1.40 -41.90
N GLY A 329 -2.77 -1.26 -43.04
CA GLY A 329 -3.69 -0.18 -43.27
C GLY A 329 -4.76 -0.09 -42.18
N ASN A 330 -5.06 1.12 -41.71
CA ASN A 330 -6.03 1.32 -40.64
C ASN A 330 -7.48 1.06 -41.09
N LYS A 331 -7.75 1.12 -42.39
CA LYS A 331 -9.07 0.87 -43.00
C LYS A 331 -8.94 0.11 -44.32
N SER A 332 -10.01 -0.59 -44.69
CA SER A 332 -10.09 -1.26 -45.99
C SER A 332 -10.22 -0.24 -47.11
N ILE A 333 -9.64 -0.55 -48.26
CA ILE A 333 -9.69 0.32 -49.45
C ILE A 333 -11.10 0.32 -50.01
N ALA A 334 -11.59 1.47 -50.47
CA ALA A 334 -12.93 1.60 -51.05
C ALA A 334 -12.96 1.12 -52.52
N GLY A 335 -14.11 0.64 -52.96
CA GLY A 335 -14.38 0.43 -54.38
C GLY A 335 -14.64 1.75 -55.11
N GLY A 336 -14.50 1.74 -56.43
CA GLY A 336 -14.61 2.90 -57.30
C GLY A 336 -13.26 3.57 -57.57
N GLN A 337 -13.33 4.71 -58.26
CA GLN A 337 -12.18 5.49 -58.69
C GLN A 337 -11.43 6.09 -57.49
N LEU A 338 -10.14 5.78 -57.37
CA LEU A 338 -9.25 6.41 -56.40
C LEU A 338 -8.61 7.68 -57.01
N ASN A 339 -8.04 8.54 -56.15
CA ASN A 339 -7.45 9.82 -56.56
C ASN A 339 -6.15 10.10 -55.82
N GLY A 340 -5.22 10.78 -56.51
CA GLY A 340 -3.95 11.26 -55.96
C GLY A 340 -2.78 10.30 -56.18
N THR A 341 -1.57 10.77 -55.84
CA THR A 341 -0.32 10.02 -55.99
C THR A 341 0.28 9.77 -54.61
N ILE A 342 0.61 8.52 -54.32
CA ILE A 342 1.40 8.16 -53.14
C ILE A 342 2.86 7.96 -53.51
N SER A 343 3.74 8.04 -52.53
CA SER A 343 5.12 7.64 -52.67
C SER A 343 5.55 6.67 -51.57
N ILE A 344 6.15 5.56 -51.98
CA ILE A 344 6.75 4.56 -51.10
C ILE A 344 8.24 4.55 -51.40
N ASN A 345 9.10 4.81 -50.40
CA ASN A 345 10.55 4.92 -50.56
C ASN A 345 10.99 5.85 -51.71
N GLY A 346 10.22 6.91 -51.98
CA GLY A 346 10.49 7.86 -53.06
C GLY A 346 9.88 7.49 -54.42
N GLU A 347 9.40 6.26 -54.58
CA GLU A 347 8.76 5.79 -55.81
C GLU A 347 7.29 6.16 -55.85
N LYS A 348 6.84 6.75 -56.96
CA LYS A 348 5.48 7.27 -57.10
C LYS A 348 4.52 6.20 -57.63
N ILE A 349 3.32 6.15 -57.06
CA ILE A 349 2.22 5.28 -57.50
C ILE A 349 0.98 6.16 -57.66
N ASP A 350 0.50 6.27 -58.88
CA ASP A 350 -0.69 7.04 -59.22
C ASP A 350 -1.95 6.22 -58.94
N LEU A 351 -2.68 6.60 -57.88
CA LEU A 351 -3.88 5.90 -57.48
C LEU A 351 -5.04 6.07 -58.47
N SER A 352 -5.00 7.12 -59.32
CA SER A 352 -6.05 7.35 -60.33
C SER A 352 -6.09 6.27 -61.41
N THR A 353 -5.08 5.39 -61.46
CA THR A 353 -5.07 4.24 -62.36
C THR A 353 -5.95 3.07 -61.87
N PHE A 354 -6.46 3.12 -60.63
CA PHE A 354 -7.28 2.05 -60.03
C PHE A 354 -8.74 2.48 -59.85
N SER A 355 -9.68 1.65 -60.33
CA SER A 355 -11.12 1.95 -60.37
C SER A 355 -12.01 0.72 -60.18
N GLU A 356 -11.52 -0.31 -59.49
CA GLU A 356 -12.24 -1.57 -59.32
C GLU A 356 -13.54 -1.38 -58.55
N THR A 357 -14.55 -2.16 -58.92
CA THR A 357 -15.88 -2.07 -58.27
C THR A 357 -15.82 -2.46 -56.79
N LEU A 358 -15.01 -3.47 -56.46
CA LEU A 358 -14.79 -3.91 -55.09
C LEU A 358 -13.50 -3.32 -54.54
N GLY A 359 -13.55 -2.85 -53.29
CA GLY A 359 -12.39 -2.25 -52.63
C GLY A 359 -11.24 -3.23 -52.38
N LYS A 360 -11.54 -4.53 -52.20
CA LYS A 360 -10.53 -5.58 -52.10
C LYS A 360 -9.71 -5.70 -53.39
N ASP A 361 -10.36 -5.63 -54.55
CA ASP A 361 -9.71 -5.73 -55.85
C ASP A 361 -8.81 -4.49 -56.09
N ASN A 362 -9.27 -3.30 -55.68
CA ASN A 362 -8.43 -2.10 -55.66
C ASN A 362 -7.19 -2.31 -54.78
N ALA A 363 -7.35 -2.89 -53.58
CA ALA A 363 -6.22 -3.18 -52.70
C ALA A 363 -5.23 -4.17 -53.33
N GLU A 364 -5.73 -5.22 -53.98
CA GLU A 364 -4.91 -6.25 -54.64
C GLU A 364 -4.11 -5.63 -55.80
N LYS A 365 -4.74 -4.81 -56.65
CA LYS A 365 -4.04 -4.11 -57.74
C LYS A 365 -3.00 -3.10 -57.25
N ILE A 366 -3.28 -2.38 -56.16
CA ILE A 366 -2.27 -1.50 -55.55
C ILE A 366 -1.09 -2.31 -55.01
N ALA A 367 -1.36 -3.41 -54.30
CA ALA A 367 -0.30 -4.28 -53.80
C ALA A 367 0.55 -4.85 -54.95
N GLU A 368 -0.08 -5.28 -56.04
CA GLU A 368 0.60 -5.74 -57.25
C GLU A 368 1.48 -4.64 -57.87
N ALA A 369 0.96 -3.42 -58.02
CA ALA A 369 1.72 -2.29 -58.54
C ALA A 369 2.96 -1.95 -57.69
N ILE A 370 2.85 -2.08 -56.36
CA ILE A 370 4.00 -1.92 -55.45
C ILE A 370 5.03 -3.02 -55.68
N ASN A 371 4.58 -4.28 -55.74
CA ASN A 371 5.46 -5.44 -55.89
C ASN A 371 6.18 -5.50 -57.25
N GLN A 372 5.52 -4.98 -58.31
CA GLN A 372 6.06 -4.95 -59.67
C GLN A 372 6.94 -3.72 -59.94
N ASN A 373 6.92 -2.70 -59.09
CA ASN A 373 7.81 -1.55 -59.24
C ASN A 373 9.28 -2.01 -59.09
N ALA A 374 10.09 -1.81 -60.13
CA ALA A 374 11.47 -2.30 -60.19
C ALA A 374 12.39 -1.76 -59.06
N ASN A 375 12.11 -0.56 -58.53
CA ASN A 375 12.91 0.06 -57.47
C ASN A 375 12.47 -0.35 -56.06
N LEU A 376 11.24 -0.89 -55.93
CA LEU A 376 10.66 -1.41 -54.69
C LEU A 376 10.77 -2.94 -54.58
N SER A 377 10.78 -3.64 -55.72
CA SER A 377 10.87 -5.10 -55.76
C SER A 377 12.13 -5.60 -55.03
N GLY A 378 11.95 -6.59 -54.17
CA GLY A 378 13.01 -7.11 -53.30
C GLY A 378 13.28 -6.28 -52.04
N LYS A 379 12.76 -5.04 -51.93
CA LYS A 379 12.88 -4.19 -50.73
C LYS A 379 11.57 -4.10 -49.95
N VAL A 380 10.44 -3.96 -50.65
CA VAL A 380 9.10 -3.88 -50.05
C VAL A 380 8.25 -5.01 -50.61
N THR A 381 7.55 -5.72 -49.72
CA THR A 381 6.46 -6.61 -50.10
C THR A 381 5.14 -5.97 -49.69
N ALA A 382 4.23 -5.81 -50.65
CA ALA A 382 2.85 -5.44 -50.40
C ALA A 382 1.93 -6.66 -50.51
N SER A 383 0.96 -6.75 -49.60
CA SER A 383 -0.09 -7.78 -49.62
C SER A 383 -1.41 -7.20 -49.13
N VAL A 384 -2.48 -7.99 -49.19
CA VAL A 384 -3.81 -7.58 -48.75
C VAL A 384 -4.32 -8.55 -47.68
N LYS A 385 -4.73 -8.01 -46.54
CA LYS A 385 -5.36 -8.75 -45.45
C LYS A 385 -6.64 -8.05 -45.04
N ASP A 386 -7.78 -8.74 -45.13
CA ASP A 386 -9.11 -8.18 -44.82
C ASP A 386 -9.42 -6.86 -45.57
N GLY A 387 -8.98 -6.78 -46.83
CA GLY A 387 -9.15 -5.60 -47.69
C GLY A 387 -8.26 -4.40 -47.32
N LYS A 388 -7.34 -4.56 -46.38
CA LYS A 388 -6.33 -3.57 -45.98
C LYS A 388 -5.01 -3.86 -46.65
N LEU A 389 -4.31 -2.81 -47.06
CA LEU A 389 -2.95 -2.95 -47.57
C LEU A 389 -1.99 -3.25 -46.41
N VAL A 390 -1.09 -4.21 -46.63
CA VAL A 390 -0.05 -4.60 -45.69
C VAL A 390 1.30 -4.43 -46.37
N LEU A 391 2.21 -3.68 -45.76
CA LEU A 391 3.55 -3.43 -46.29
C LEU A 391 4.60 -3.97 -45.33
N ASN A 392 5.53 -4.75 -45.87
CA ASN A 392 6.64 -5.35 -45.14
C ASN A 392 7.97 -5.01 -45.79
N SER A 393 8.99 -4.78 -44.97
CA SER A 393 10.37 -4.60 -45.43
C SER A 393 11.04 -5.96 -45.60
N ASN A 394 11.68 -6.18 -46.74
CA ASN A 394 12.42 -7.41 -47.05
C ASN A 394 13.94 -7.25 -46.86
N ASP A 395 14.44 -6.01 -46.92
CA ASP A 395 15.87 -5.69 -46.83
C ASP A 395 16.27 -5.17 -45.44
N GLY A 396 15.32 -5.10 -44.50
CA GLY A 396 15.53 -4.59 -43.14
C GLY A 396 15.58 -3.07 -43.03
N ASN A 397 15.48 -2.35 -44.16
CA ASN A 397 15.45 -0.90 -44.18
C ASN A 397 14.05 -0.36 -43.85
N ASN A 398 14.00 0.94 -43.54
CA ASN A 398 12.74 1.62 -43.26
C ASN A 398 11.86 1.70 -44.52
N ILE A 399 10.54 1.69 -44.33
CA ILE A 399 9.57 2.08 -45.35
C ILE A 399 9.18 3.53 -45.11
N ILE A 400 9.37 4.40 -46.10
CA ILE A 400 9.00 5.81 -46.06
C ILE A 400 7.75 6.00 -46.91
N ILE A 401 6.66 6.46 -46.29
CA ILE A 401 5.38 6.72 -46.96
C ILE A 401 5.14 8.23 -47.00
N SER A 402 4.77 8.73 -48.17
CA SER A 402 4.29 10.10 -48.36
C SER A 402 3.25 10.15 -49.48
N ALA A 403 2.68 11.33 -49.73
CA ALA A 403 1.78 11.57 -50.86
C ALA A 403 2.02 12.96 -51.46
N GLU A 404 1.55 13.15 -52.69
CA GLU A 404 1.54 14.43 -53.36
C GLU A 404 0.28 15.22 -53.00
N GLY A 405 0.40 16.55 -52.95
CA GLY A 405 -0.67 17.46 -52.59
C GLY A 405 -0.13 18.85 -52.30
N ASN A 406 -0.97 19.88 -52.41
CA ASN A 406 -0.54 21.28 -52.27
C ASN A 406 -0.24 21.65 -50.80
N ASN A 407 -0.80 20.90 -49.86
CA ASN A 407 -0.67 21.08 -48.42
C ASN A 407 -0.78 19.72 -47.70
N ASP A 408 -0.44 19.69 -46.42
CA ASP A 408 -0.40 18.43 -45.66
C ASP A 408 -1.79 17.80 -45.45
N ALA A 409 -2.86 18.60 -45.44
CA ALA A 409 -4.23 18.09 -45.34
C ALA A 409 -4.66 17.34 -46.62
N GLU A 410 -4.26 17.81 -47.80
CA GLU A 410 -4.48 17.09 -49.06
C GLU A 410 -3.70 15.78 -49.12
N LYS A 411 -2.42 15.81 -48.74
CA LYS A 411 -1.58 14.58 -48.69
C LYS A 411 -2.17 13.55 -47.73
N ALA A 412 -2.64 13.99 -46.56
CA ALA A 412 -3.26 13.13 -45.57
C ALA A 412 -4.53 12.45 -46.12
N LYS A 413 -5.38 13.18 -46.85
CA LYS A 413 -6.59 12.61 -47.49
C LYS A 413 -6.27 11.51 -48.50
N VAL A 414 -5.21 11.67 -49.29
CA VAL A 414 -4.78 10.65 -50.27
C VAL A 414 -4.37 9.36 -49.56
N LEU A 415 -3.55 9.46 -48.51
CA LEU A 415 -3.10 8.30 -47.75
C LEU A 415 -4.24 7.67 -46.94
N GLU A 416 -5.09 8.50 -46.35
CA GLU A 416 -6.26 8.06 -45.61
C GLU A 416 -7.18 7.24 -46.51
N ALA A 417 -7.35 7.59 -47.80
CA ALA A 417 -8.19 6.86 -48.75
C ALA A 417 -7.80 5.38 -48.88
N ILE A 418 -6.51 5.06 -48.73
CA ILE A 418 -5.96 3.70 -48.78
C ILE A 418 -5.58 3.14 -47.40
N GLY A 419 -5.92 3.85 -46.33
CA GLY A 419 -5.67 3.46 -44.95
C GLY A 419 -4.22 3.56 -44.49
N LEU A 420 -3.35 4.26 -45.23
CA LEU A 420 -1.96 4.49 -44.85
C LEU A 420 -1.78 5.84 -44.14
N GLN A 421 -0.62 6.04 -43.55
CA GLN A 421 -0.21 7.30 -42.93
C GLN A 421 1.20 7.68 -43.41
N ALA A 422 1.46 8.98 -43.49
CA ALA A 422 2.79 9.46 -43.87
C ALA A 422 3.77 9.23 -42.73
N GLY A 423 5.02 8.93 -43.07
CA GLY A 423 6.10 8.78 -42.09
C GLY A 423 7.13 7.74 -42.49
N THR A 424 8.11 7.59 -41.62
CA THR A 424 9.16 6.57 -41.72
C THR A 424 8.80 5.43 -40.77
N PHE A 425 8.75 4.20 -41.27
CA PHE A 425 8.37 3.02 -40.51
C PHE A 425 9.56 2.06 -40.44
N ALA A 426 9.96 1.69 -39.23
CA ALA A 426 11.06 0.76 -38.98
C ALA A 426 10.53 -0.53 -38.37
N SER A 427 11.00 -1.68 -38.86
CA SER A 427 10.71 -2.97 -38.24
C SER A 427 11.21 -2.99 -36.81
N SER A 428 10.50 -3.71 -35.92
CA SER A 428 10.95 -3.89 -34.54
C SER A 428 12.37 -4.44 -34.51
N GLN A 429 12.66 -5.44 -35.35
CA GLN A 429 14.00 -6.02 -35.49
C GLN A 429 15.09 -4.98 -35.79
N SER A 430 14.90 -4.14 -36.81
CA SER A 430 15.87 -3.09 -37.15
C SER A 430 16.03 -2.05 -36.03
N PHE A 431 14.94 -1.71 -35.34
CA PHE A 431 14.95 -0.71 -34.29
C PHE A 431 15.62 -1.23 -33.00
N MET A 432 15.38 -2.49 -32.65
CA MET A 432 16.02 -3.15 -31.52
C MET A 432 17.53 -3.25 -31.66
N GLN A 433 18.04 -3.38 -32.89
CA GLN A 433 19.47 -3.29 -33.16
C GLN A 433 20.01 -1.89 -32.88
N GLU A 434 19.29 -0.83 -33.27
CA GLU A 434 19.66 0.56 -32.98
C GLU A 434 19.60 0.90 -31.48
N MET A 435 18.66 0.31 -30.74
CA MET A 435 18.52 0.52 -29.29
C MET A 435 19.72 0.01 -28.49
N ASP A 436 20.50 -0.94 -29.03
CA ASP A 436 21.70 -1.51 -28.40
C ASP A 436 21.50 -1.85 -26.91
N ILE A 437 20.58 -2.78 -26.64
CA ILE A 437 20.18 -3.13 -25.28
C ILE A 437 21.26 -4.00 -24.63
N THR A 438 21.74 -3.57 -23.46
CA THR A 438 22.70 -4.29 -22.64
C THR A 438 22.07 -4.66 -21.29
N ASN A 439 22.12 -5.93 -20.91
CA ASN A 439 21.70 -6.37 -19.57
C ASN A 439 22.79 -6.03 -18.55
N ILE A 440 22.45 -5.23 -17.53
CA ILE A 440 23.40 -4.81 -16.49
C ILE A 440 23.17 -5.53 -15.15
N GLN A 441 21.99 -6.10 -14.94
CA GLN A 441 21.67 -6.96 -13.81
C GLN A 441 20.71 -8.05 -14.26
N LYS A 442 21.04 -9.30 -13.99
CA LYS A 442 20.23 -10.46 -14.37
C LYS A 442 19.18 -10.75 -13.31
N ALA A 443 17.94 -10.95 -13.74
CA ALA A 443 16.92 -11.55 -12.90
C ALA A 443 17.37 -12.93 -12.39
N GLN A 444 17.36 -13.12 -11.07
CA GLN A 444 17.74 -14.38 -10.42
C GLN A 444 16.98 -14.57 -9.11
N ASN A 445 16.80 -15.82 -8.70
CA ASN A 445 16.18 -16.17 -7.43
C ASN A 445 17.19 -16.03 -6.26
N ALA A 446 16.67 -15.86 -5.06
CA ALA A 446 17.44 -16.05 -3.84
C ALA A 446 17.73 -17.54 -3.66
N GLU A 447 18.96 -17.87 -3.30
CA GLU A 447 19.37 -19.23 -2.92
C GLU A 447 20.00 -19.19 -1.53
N PHE A 448 19.46 -20.00 -0.64
CA PHE A 448 19.96 -20.12 0.73
C PHE A 448 19.75 -21.55 1.25
N THR A 449 20.34 -21.86 2.40
CA THR A 449 20.07 -23.11 3.11
C THR A 449 19.30 -22.83 4.39
N TYR A 450 18.36 -23.71 4.73
CA TYR A 450 17.64 -23.74 6.00
C TYR A 450 18.00 -25.04 6.71
N ASN A 451 18.77 -24.97 7.79
CA ASN A 451 19.32 -26.14 8.49
C ASN A 451 19.99 -27.15 7.53
N GLY A 452 20.70 -26.63 6.52
CA GLY A 452 21.40 -27.42 5.49
C GLY A 452 20.55 -27.83 4.28
N ILE A 453 19.23 -27.62 4.30
CA ILE A 453 18.34 -27.90 3.16
C ILE A 453 18.39 -26.71 2.19
N LYS A 454 18.71 -26.96 0.91
CA LYS A 454 18.70 -25.91 -0.13
C LYS A 454 17.28 -25.41 -0.38
N VAL A 455 17.12 -24.09 -0.38
CA VAL A 455 15.86 -23.39 -0.64
C VAL A 455 16.11 -22.31 -1.69
N GLU A 456 15.18 -22.20 -2.63
CA GLU A 456 15.18 -21.18 -3.68
C GLU A 456 13.86 -20.40 -3.65
N ARG A 457 13.93 -19.07 -3.79
CA ARG A 457 12.76 -18.18 -3.76
C ARG A 457 12.92 -17.01 -4.71
N SER A 458 11.83 -16.52 -5.28
CA SER A 458 11.87 -15.38 -6.19
C SER A 458 12.12 -14.03 -5.49
N LYS A 459 11.96 -13.95 -4.17
CA LYS A 459 12.11 -12.72 -3.38
C LYS A 459 13.14 -12.91 -2.27
N ASN A 460 13.56 -11.79 -1.68
CA ASN A 460 14.40 -11.77 -0.47
C ASN A 460 13.59 -11.75 0.83
N GLU A 461 12.28 -11.51 0.75
CA GLU A 461 11.34 -11.67 1.87
C GLU A 461 10.72 -13.06 1.79
N ILE A 462 11.01 -13.90 2.79
CA ILE A 462 10.64 -15.31 2.83
C ILE A 462 9.73 -15.56 4.02
N ASN A 463 8.47 -15.93 3.78
CA ASN A 463 7.47 -16.18 4.83
C ASN A 463 6.75 -17.52 4.67
N ASP A 464 7.23 -18.38 3.76
CA ASP A 464 6.55 -19.60 3.31
C ASP A 464 7.37 -20.88 3.55
N VAL A 465 8.59 -20.77 4.09
CA VAL A 465 9.44 -21.94 4.37
C VAL A 465 8.97 -22.67 5.63
N VAL A 466 8.69 -21.92 6.70
CA VAL A 466 8.11 -22.45 7.95
C VAL A 466 7.01 -21.51 8.40
N SER A 467 5.84 -22.07 8.73
CA SER A 467 4.72 -21.28 9.25
C SER A 467 5.14 -20.53 10.52
N GLY A 468 4.87 -19.23 10.55
CA GLY A 468 5.20 -18.36 11.68
C GLY A 468 6.66 -17.89 11.72
N LEU A 469 7.49 -18.14 10.71
CA LEU A 469 8.82 -17.53 10.58
C LEU A 469 8.91 -16.72 9.30
N SER A 470 9.28 -15.44 9.44
CA SER A 470 9.60 -14.58 8.31
C SER A 470 11.09 -14.23 8.33
N LEU A 471 11.73 -14.32 7.17
CA LEU A 471 13.14 -14.02 6.95
C LEU A 471 13.26 -12.91 5.90
N GLU A 472 14.19 -11.99 6.09
CA GLU A 472 14.59 -10.98 5.11
C GLU A 472 16.07 -11.18 4.81
N LEU A 473 16.40 -11.58 3.58
CA LEU A 473 17.76 -11.77 3.11
C LEU A 473 18.33 -10.43 2.65
N THR A 474 19.41 -9.99 3.27
CA THR A 474 19.97 -8.63 3.09
C THR A 474 21.38 -8.64 2.50
N ALA A 475 22.12 -9.74 2.65
CA ALA A 475 23.44 -9.94 2.07
C ALA A 475 23.75 -11.42 1.92
N ILE A 476 24.68 -11.73 1.02
CA ILE A 476 25.32 -13.05 0.94
C ILE A 476 26.12 -13.26 2.23
N THR A 477 26.01 -14.44 2.83
CA THR A 477 26.74 -14.76 4.06
C THR A 477 28.22 -15.02 3.76
N GLU A 478 29.09 -14.65 4.71
CA GLU A 478 30.53 -14.93 4.56
C GLU A 478 30.81 -16.43 4.44
N ALA A 479 31.77 -16.79 3.60
CA ALA A 479 32.15 -18.19 3.41
C ALA A 479 32.50 -18.86 4.75
N ASN A 480 31.92 -20.04 5.00
CA ASN A 480 32.06 -20.81 6.23
C ASN A 480 31.55 -20.13 7.52
N LYS A 481 30.74 -19.07 7.43
CA LYS A 481 30.07 -18.46 8.58
C LYS A 481 28.56 -18.50 8.40
N GLU A 482 27.93 -19.48 9.04
CA GLU A 482 26.47 -19.59 9.07
C GLU A 482 25.87 -18.50 9.96
N VAL A 483 24.70 -17.99 9.56
CA VAL A 483 23.88 -17.11 10.40
C VAL A 483 22.99 -17.99 11.28
N THR A 484 22.99 -17.73 12.59
CA THR A 484 22.11 -18.44 13.52
C THR A 484 20.96 -17.54 13.94
N VAL A 485 19.74 -17.92 13.58
CA VAL A 485 18.51 -17.29 14.04
C VAL A 485 17.99 -18.06 15.25
N ARG A 486 18.05 -17.45 16.42
CA ARG A 486 17.53 -18.02 17.67
C ARG A 486 16.12 -17.52 17.92
N VAL A 487 15.16 -18.43 18.00
CA VAL A 487 13.77 -18.15 18.38
C VAL A 487 13.60 -18.49 19.86
N SER A 488 13.25 -17.49 20.66
CA SER A 488 13.11 -17.61 22.12
C SER A 488 11.78 -17.01 22.61
N ARG A 489 11.43 -17.24 23.88
CA ARG A 489 10.27 -16.59 24.51
C ARG A 489 10.52 -15.10 24.66
N ASN A 490 9.49 -14.29 24.43
CA ASN A 490 9.58 -12.84 24.64
C ASN A 490 9.30 -12.45 26.11
N ASP A 491 10.14 -12.90 27.04
CA ASP A 491 9.97 -12.62 28.47
C ASP A 491 10.13 -11.11 28.77
N GLU A 492 11.00 -10.44 28.01
CA GLU A 492 11.23 -8.99 28.10
C GLU A 492 9.96 -8.19 27.78
N GLY A 493 9.25 -8.54 26.70
CA GLY A 493 7.99 -7.87 26.34
C GLY A 493 6.89 -8.00 27.41
N ILE A 494 6.93 -9.05 28.23
CA ILE A 494 6.01 -9.21 29.37
C ILE A 494 6.44 -8.31 30.53
N SER A 495 7.74 -8.22 30.81
CA SER A 495 8.26 -7.29 31.82
C SER A 495 7.93 -5.83 31.49
N GLU A 496 8.04 -5.43 30.21
CA GLU A 496 7.66 -4.10 29.72
C GLU A 496 6.15 -3.87 29.88
N ALA A 497 5.31 -4.87 29.57
CA ALA A 497 3.87 -4.76 29.75
C ALA A 497 3.47 -4.56 31.23
N LEU A 498 4.20 -5.17 32.18
CA LEU A 498 4.00 -4.96 33.61
C LEU A 498 4.47 -3.57 34.07
N GLU A 499 5.57 -3.07 33.51
CA GLU A 499 6.06 -1.72 33.75
C GLU A 499 5.05 -0.66 33.28
N ASP A 500 4.53 -0.83 32.06
CA ASP A 500 3.46 0.01 31.50
C ASP A 500 2.20 -0.02 32.38
N PHE A 501 1.81 -1.20 32.86
CA PHE A 501 0.69 -1.34 33.80
C PHE A 501 0.93 -0.51 35.07
N VAL A 502 2.09 -0.67 35.72
CA VAL A 502 2.41 0.03 36.97
C VAL A 502 2.42 1.54 36.76
N LYS A 503 2.98 2.01 35.65
CA LYS A 503 2.96 3.42 35.27
C LYS A 503 1.53 3.93 35.09
N ASN A 504 0.74 3.30 34.24
CA ASN A 504 -0.63 3.71 33.94
C ASN A 504 -1.53 3.65 35.18
N TYR A 505 -1.31 2.68 36.06
CA TYR A 505 -2.01 2.59 37.35
C TYR A 505 -1.69 3.80 38.23
N ASN A 506 -0.42 4.16 38.34
CA ASN A 506 0.03 5.30 39.15
C ASN A 506 -0.53 6.63 38.63
N GLU A 507 -0.60 6.81 37.31
CA GLU A 507 -1.21 7.99 36.69
C GLU A 507 -2.71 8.09 37.04
N VAL A 508 -3.48 7.01 36.87
CA VAL A 508 -4.90 6.97 37.25
C VAL A 508 -5.08 7.20 38.74
N TYR A 509 -4.26 6.55 39.59
CA TYR A 509 -4.33 6.70 41.02
C TYR A 509 -4.12 8.16 41.42
N ASN A 510 -3.03 8.79 40.95
CA ASN A 510 -2.71 10.18 41.24
C ASN A 510 -3.82 11.12 40.75
N LYS A 511 -4.37 10.87 39.55
CA LYS A 511 -5.46 11.68 39.02
C LYS A 511 -6.70 11.59 39.89
N ILE A 512 -7.11 10.40 40.32
CA ILE A 512 -8.27 10.26 41.21
C ILE A 512 -8.00 10.96 42.55
N GLN A 513 -6.79 10.86 43.11
CA GLN A 513 -6.42 11.56 44.35
C GLN A 513 -6.55 13.08 44.22
N GLU A 514 -6.03 13.66 43.14
CA GLU A 514 -6.18 15.09 42.80
C GLU A 514 -7.65 15.50 42.75
N LEU A 515 -8.50 14.67 42.15
CA LEU A 515 -9.92 14.98 41.95
C LEU A 515 -10.76 14.87 43.24
N VAL A 516 -10.39 14.02 44.20
CA VAL A 516 -11.25 13.71 45.37
C VAL A 516 -10.74 14.24 46.70
N LYS A 517 -9.48 14.66 46.81
CA LYS A 517 -8.90 15.15 48.07
C LYS A 517 -9.03 16.66 48.24
N TYR A 518 -8.98 17.09 49.49
CA TYR A 518 -8.70 18.47 49.86
C TYR A 518 -7.19 18.62 50.00
N ASP A 519 -6.62 19.61 49.32
CA ASP A 519 -5.23 19.99 49.51
C ASP A 519 -5.14 20.99 50.65
N GLU A 520 -4.55 20.57 51.76
CA GLU A 520 -4.37 21.39 52.98
C GLU A 520 -3.41 22.57 52.76
N THR A 521 -2.49 22.47 51.78
CA THR A 521 -1.49 23.48 51.47
C THR A 521 -2.08 24.59 50.62
N THR A 522 -2.74 24.22 49.52
CA THR A 522 -3.38 25.20 48.61
C THR A 522 -4.75 25.63 49.09
N LYS A 523 -5.32 24.94 50.09
CA LYS A 523 -6.68 25.09 50.60
C LYS A 523 -7.76 24.88 49.54
N VAL A 524 -7.43 24.20 48.44
CA VAL A 524 -8.33 23.92 47.32
C VAL A 524 -8.83 22.47 47.41
N ALA A 525 -10.15 22.29 47.29
CA ALA A 525 -10.75 20.98 47.14
C ALA A 525 -10.70 20.55 45.67
N GLY A 526 -10.35 19.29 45.40
CA GLY A 526 -10.54 18.68 44.10
C GLY A 526 -12.00 18.78 43.64
N VAL A 527 -12.21 18.88 42.33
CA VAL A 527 -13.55 19.15 41.75
C VAL A 527 -14.58 18.05 42.04
N PHE A 528 -14.14 16.84 42.41
CA PHE A 528 -14.96 15.71 42.84
C PHE A 528 -14.81 15.37 44.34
N ASN A 529 -14.36 16.32 45.17
CA ASN A 529 -14.33 16.12 46.61
C ASN A 529 -15.73 15.74 47.12
N GLY A 530 -15.81 14.75 48.01
CA GLY A 530 -17.09 14.19 48.48
C GLY A 530 -17.73 13.13 47.57
N ASN A 531 -17.33 12.99 46.30
CA ASN A 531 -17.87 11.96 45.41
C ASN A 531 -17.45 10.54 45.85
N SER A 532 -18.43 9.69 46.13
CA SER A 532 -18.21 8.38 46.76
C SER A 532 -17.82 7.31 45.75
N GLU A 533 -18.29 7.47 44.52
CA GLU A 533 -18.10 6.63 43.34
C GLU A 533 -16.64 6.70 42.89
N MET A 534 -16.09 7.92 42.78
CA MET A 534 -14.68 8.16 42.44
C MET A 534 -13.73 7.54 43.48
N ARG A 535 -14.06 7.64 44.77
CA ARG A 535 -13.31 6.96 45.83
C ARG A 535 -13.47 5.43 45.80
N SER A 536 -14.60 4.93 45.28
CA SER A 536 -14.88 3.50 45.17
C SER A 536 -13.98 2.80 44.16
N ILE A 537 -13.65 3.49 43.06
CA ILE A 537 -12.76 2.97 42.00
C ILE A 537 -11.44 2.46 42.60
N ILE A 538 -10.75 3.31 43.38
CA ILE A 538 -9.48 2.96 44.02
C ILE A 538 -9.66 1.76 44.97
N ARG A 539 -10.74 1.71 45.74
CA ARG A 539 -10.99 0.59 46.67
C ARG A 539 -11.19 -0.73 45.92
N GLN A 540 -11.94 -0.71 44.82
CA GLN A 540 -12.20 -1.90 43.99
C GLN A 540 -10.89 -2.42 43.37
N LEU A 541 -10.08 -1.54 42.78
CA LEU A 541 -8.80 -1.92 42.20
C LEU A 541 -7.82 -2.43 43.26
N ASN A 542 -7.71 -1.74 44.40
CA ASN A 542 -6.84 -2.16 45.51
C ASN A 542 -7.26 -3.50 46.10
N SER A 543 -8.55 -3.82 46.14
CA SER A 543 -9.02 -5.13 46.62
C SER A 543 -8.49 -6.27 45.73
N ILE A 544 -8.38 -6.05 44.43
CA ILE A 544 -7.89 -7.06 43.48
C ILE A 544 -6.37 -7.12 43.52
N ILE A 545 -5.69 -5.96 43.56
CA ILE A 545 -4.22 -5.86 43.65
C ILE A 545 -3.68 -6.59 44.89
N ASN A 546 -4.39 -6.52 46.02
CA ASN A 546 -3.99 -7.18 47.26
C ASN A 546 -4.49 -8.62 47.39
N SER A 547 -5.17 -9.15 46.37
CA SER A 547 -5.71 -10.51 46.43
C SER A 547 -4.64 -11.57 46.18
N ASN A 548 -4.84 -12.75 46.78
CA ASN A 548 -4.08 -13.96 46.45
C ASN A 548 -4.96 -14.87 45.57
N ASP A 549 -4.34 -15.68 44.72
CA ASP A 549 -5.04 -16.78 44.05
C ASP A 549 -5.18 -18.01 44.97
N VAL A 550 -5.82 -19.06 44.44
CA VAL A 550 -6.02 -20.34 45.15
C VAL A 550 -4.72 -21.07 45.48
N ASN A 551 -3.62 -20.73 44.80
CA ASN A 551 -2.29 -21.31 44.98
C ASN A 551 -1.38 -20.42 45.85
N GLY A 552 -1.91 -19.33 46.42
CA GLY A 552 -1.17 -18.38 47.24
C GLY A 552 -0.27 -17.41 46.46
N ASN A 553 -0.40 -17.33 45.13
CA ASN A 553 0.31 -16.34 44.32
C ASN A 553 -0.34 -14.96 44.45
N ASN A 554 0.49 -13.91 44.41
CA ASN A 554 0.08 -12.52 44.42
C ASN A 554 1.05 -11.64 43.62
N LEU A 555 0.67 -10.37 43.42
CA LEU A 555 1.51 -9.40 42.69
C LEU A 555 2.89 -9.20 43.35
N LEU A 556 3.00 -9.30 44.67
CA LEU A 556 4.27 -9.15 45.39
C LEU A 556 5.28 -10.26 45.04
N LYS A 557 4.81 -11.51 44.85
CA LYS A 557 5.64 -12.62 44.37
C LYS A 557 6.27 -12.27 43.02
N PHE A 558 5.50 -11.65 42.13
CA PHE A 558 5.92 -11.24 40.78
C PHE A 558 6.49 -9.81 40.71
N GLY A 559 7.03 -9.30 41.82
CA GLY A 559 7.79 -8.05 41.84
C GLY A 559 6.95 -6.76 41.85
N ILE A 560 5.63 -6.84 42.00
CA ILE A 560 4.77 -5.66 42.07
C ILE A 560 4.33 -5.44 43.52
N SER A 561 4.78 -4.35 44.12
CA SER A 561 4.48 -3.99 45.51
C SER A 561 3.79 -2.64 45.61
N ILE A 562 2.96 -2.46 46.64
CA ILE A 562 2.45 -1.14 47.01
C ILE A 562 3.60 -0.31 47.59
N SER A 563 3.73 0.93 47.11
CA SER A 563 4.70 1.90 47.58
C SER A 563 4.35 2.37 48.99
N MET A 564 5.37 2.42 49.84
CA MET A 564 5.26 2.83 51.24
C MET A 564 6.07 4.11 51.45
N SER A 565 5.51 5.08 52.17
CA SER A 565 6.18 6.31 52.58
C SER A 565 6.30 6.36 54.09
N THR A 566 7.43 6.88 54.57
CA THR A 566 7.63 7.15 56.00
C THR A 566 7.42 8.64 56.22
N ASP A 567 6.51 9.00 57.12
CA ASP A 567 6.35 10.40 57.51
C ASP A 567 7.51 10.88 58.40
N GLU A 568 7.54 12.19 58.68
CA GLU A 568 8.54 12.85 59.53
C GLU A 568 8.64 12.27 60.95
N ASN A 569 7.63 11.51 61.39
CA ASN A 569 7.55 10.87 62.70
C ASN A 569 7.92 9.38 62.64
N GLY A 570 8.44 8.89 61.51
CA GLY A 570 8.85 7.50 61.34
C GLY A 570 7.69 6.53 61.08
N LYS A 571 6.45 7.02 60.90
CA LYS A 571 5.30 6.15 60.65
C LYS A 571 5.21 5.82 59.16
N ILE A 572 5.19 4.52 58.89
CA ILE A 572 5.07 3.97 57.55
C ILE A 572 3.59 3.97 57.14
N THR A 573 3.30 4.57 55.99
CA THR A 573 1.97 4.65 55.40
C THR A 573 2.04 4.19 53.94
N SER A 574 1.02 3.43 53.50
CA SER A 574 0.86 3.14 52.07
C SER A 574 0.45 4.42 51.36
N ASN A 575 1.21 4.82 50.34
CA ASN A 575 0.85 5.96 49.50
C ASN A 575 -0.12 5.56 48.37
N GLY A 576 -0.36 4.25 48.17
CA GLY A 576 -1.35 3.66 47.27
C GLY A 576 -0.93 3.54 45.80
N THR A 577 0.28 3.98 45.45
CA THR A 577 0.90 3.72 44.15
C THR A 577 1.60 2.35 44.14
N LEU A 578 1.94 1.85 42.95
CA LEU A 578 2.66 0.61 42.74
C LEU A 578 4.12 0.87 42.37
N LYS A 579 4.99 -0.08 42.73
CA LYS A 579 6.38 -0.18 42.32
C LYS A 579 6.61 -1.53 41.65
N PHE A 580 7.35 -1.54 40.55
CA PHE A 580 7.79 -2.76 39.86
C PHE A 580 9.28 -3.02 40.11
N ASP A 581 9.58 -4.22 40.61
CA ASP A 581 10.92 -4.78 40.72
C ASP A 581 11.13 -5.73 39.54
N LYS A 582 11.69 -5.18 38.46
CA LYS A 582 11.91 -5.89 37.19
C LYS A 582 12.85 -7.08 37.36
N GLU A 583 13.94 -6.92 38.11
CA GLU A 583 14.91 -8.00 38.35
C GLU A 583 14.26 -9.17 39.10
N LYS A 584 13.46 -8.88 40.13
CA LYS A 584 12.72 -9.92 40.86
C LYS A 584 11.71 -10.62 39.97
N PHE A 585 10.96 -9.87 39.15
CA PHE A 585 10.02 -10.46 38.20
C PHE A 585 10.72 -11.37 37.21
N GLU A 586 11.77 -10.89 36.54
CA GLU A 586 12.51 -11.68 35.54
C GLU A 586 13.07 -12.97 36.13
N LYS A 587 13.55 -12.93 37.37
CA LYS A 587 14.02 -14.13 38.07
C LYS A 587 12.88 -15.13 38.29
N VAL A 588 11.79 -14.71 38.92
CA VAL A 588 10.65 -15.59 39.24
C VAL A 588 9.97 -16.11 37.98
N TYR A 589 9.84 -15.27 36.95
CA TYR A 589 9.20 -15.63 35.69
C TYR A 589 10.02 -16.64 34.88
N LYS A 590 11.35 -16.58 34.93
CA LYS A 590 12.23 -17.57 34.31
C LYS A 590 12.18 -18.93 35.02
N GLU A 591 12.03 -18.93 36.35
CA GLU A 591 11.95 -20.16 37.15
C GLU A 591 10.62 -20.90 36.95
N ASP A 592 9.49 -20.19 36.96
CA ASP A 592 8.16 -20.77 36.79
C ASP A 592 7.22 -19.82 36.01
N PRO A 593 7.30 -19.83 34.67
CA PRO A 593 6.46 -18.96 33.86
C PRO A 593 4.99 -19.39 33.87
N GLU A 594 4.70 -20.68 34.03
CA GLU A 594 3.32 -21.18 34.04
C GLU A 594 2.54 -20.69 35.26
N ALA A 595 3.19 -20.59 36.42
CA ALA A 595 2.56 -19.98 37.59
C ALA A 595 2.24 -18.49 37.38
N ALA A 596 3.15 -17.74 36.73
CA ALA A 596 2.91 -16.34 36.41
C ALA A 596 1.77 -16.17 35.39
N ILE A 597 1.82 -16.94 34.30
CA ILE A 597 0.79 -16.98 33.26
C ILE A 597 -0.55 -17.27 33.92
N SER A 598 -0.64 -18.36 34.70
CA SER A 598 -1.87 -18.80 35.36
C SER A 598 -2.43 -17.80 36.35
N PHE A 599 -1.57 -17.06 37.06
CA PHE A 599 -1.97 -16.01 37.98
C PHE A 599 -2.46 -14.75 37.25
N PHE A 600 -1.81 -14.39 36.14
CA PHE A 600 -2.11 -13.18 35.37
C PHE A 600 -3.41 -13.30 34.56
N ARG A 601 -3.66 -14.46 33.95
CA ARG A 601 -4.81 -14.73 33.08
C ARG A 601 -5.90 -15.58 33.71
N SER A 602 -7.05 -15.69 33.04
CA SER A 602 -8.05 -16.72 33.37
C SER A 602 -7.57 -18.12 32.98
N THR A 603 -7.69 -19.08 33.90
CA THR A 603 -7.34 -20.48 33.69
C THR A 603 -8.50 -21.39 34.01
N THR A 604 -8.50 -22.62 33.47
CA THR A 604 -9.45 -23.65 33.89
C THR A 604 -8.87 -24.43 35.06
N SER A 605 -9.62 -24.51 36.15
CA SER A 605 -9.22 -25.25 37.35
C SER A 605 -10.33 -26.22 37.76
N THR A 606 -9.93 -27.39 38.27
CA THR A 606 -10.90 -28.36 38.82
C THR A 606 -11.17 -28.01 40.27
N VAL A 607 -12.33 -27.41 40.54
CA VAL A 607 -12.77 -27.06 41.89
C VAL A 607 -13.89 -28.02 42.28
N ASN A 608 -13.67 -28.84 43.31
CA ASN A 608 -14.63 -29.84 43.80
C ASN A 608 -15.09 -30.82 42.71
N GLY A 609 -14.18 -31.31 41.86
CA GLY A 609 -14.46 -32.26 40.79
C GLY A 609 -15.13 -31.67 39.54
N ASN A 610 -15.38 -30.36 39.49
CA ASN A 610 -15.92 -29.67 38.32
C ASN A 610 -14.90 -28.69 37.72
N THR A 611 -14.75 -28.69 36.40
CA THR A 611 -13.94 -27.70 35.68
C THR A 611 -14.63 -26.34 35.74
N LYS A 612 -13.99 -25.36 36.38
CA LYS A 612 -14.44 -23.96 36.42
C LYS A 612 -13.33 -23.05 35.90
N GLU A 613 -13.72 -22.03 35.14
CA GLU A 613 -12.84 -20.93 34.81
C GLU A 613 -12.60 -20.09 36.08
N VAL A 614 -11.34 -19.83 36.38
CA VAL A 614 -10.89 -19.01 37.49
C VAL A 614 -10.15 -17.82 36.91
N ASP A 615 -10.71 -16.62 37.11
CA ASP A 615 -10.13 -15.39 36.58
C ASP A 615 -8.82 -15.02 37.27
N GLY A 616 -7.79 -14.80 36.46
CA GLY A 616 -6.51 -14.24 36.91
C GLY A 616 -6.64 -12.79 37.38
N VAL A 617 -5.58 -12.26 37.97
CA VAL A 617 -5.58 -10.90 38.53
C VAL A 617 -5.88 -9.84 37.45
N PHE A 618 -5.29 -9.95 36.26
CA PHE A 618 -5.52 -8.97 35.19
C PHE A 618 -6.87 -9.15 34.50
N THR A 619 -7.42 -10.36 34.46
CA THR A 619 -8.82 -10.54 34.02
C THR A 619 -9.79 -9.89 34.99
N ARG A 620 -9.61 -10.08 36.30
CA ARG A 620 -10.46 -9.45 37.33
C ARG A 620 -10.35 -7.93 37.29
N LEU A 621 -9.14 -7.38 37.12
CA LEU A 621 -8.91 -5.95 36.94
C LEU A 621 -9.59 -5.41 35.68
N ARG A 622 -9.45 -6.10 34.55
CA ARG A 622 -10.11 -5.76 33.29
C ARG A 622 -11.62 -5.76 33.43
N ASN A 623 -12.22 -6.85 33.91
CA ASN A 623 -13.67 -6.97 34.07
C ASN A 623 -14.24 -5.90 35.02
N THR A 624 -13.49 -5.57 36.08
CA THR A 624 -13.85 -4.48 37.00
C THR A 624 -13.79 -3.13 36.31
N MET A 625 -12.72 -2.87 35.54
CA MET A 625 -12.54 -1.64 34.80
C MET A 625 -13.59 -1.47 33.69
N ASP A 626 -13.92 -2.54 32.96
CA ASP A 626 -15.00 -2.58 31.98
C ASP A 626 -16.34 -2.16 32.62
N GLY A 627 -16.65 -2.65 33.83
CA GLY A 627 -17.84 -2.22 34.58
C GLY A 627 -17.83 -0.74 35.01
N LEU A 628 -16.65 -0.11 35.08
CA LEU A 628 -16.51 1.31 35.44
C LEU A 628 -16.60 2.23 34.22
N ILE A 629 -16.11 1.80 33.05
CA ILE A 629 -15.95 2.67 31.86
C ILE A 629 -16.76 2.25 30.63
N THR A 630 -17.17 0.98 30.51
CA THR A 630 -17.76 0.42 29.28
C THR A 630 -19.24 0.09 29.45
N GLY A 631 -20.07 0.57 28.51
CA GLY A 631 -21.51 0.33 28.45
C GLY A 631 -22.36 1.39 29.16
N ASP A 632 -23.66 1.41 28.86
CA ASP A 632 -24.58 2.47 29.27
C ASP A 632 -24.79 2.55 30.80
N LYS A 633 -24.52 1.46 31.52
CA LYS A 633 -24.63 1.37 32.99
C LYS A 633 -23.30 1.51 33.71
N ALA A 634 -22.22 1.83 32.99
CA ALA A 634 -20.91 2.02 33.59
C ALA A 634 -20.92 3.20 34.56
N THR A 635 -20.18 3.08 35.66
CA THR A 635 -20.20 4.09 36.74
C THR A 635 -19.79 5.49 36.24
N LEU A 636 -18.77 5.59 35.38
CA LEU A 636 -18.34 6.88 34.83
C LEU A 636 -19.28 7.42 33.77
N ASN A 637 -19.89 6.57 32.94
CA ASN A 637 -20.89 7.00 31.95
C ASN A 637 -22.15 7.55 32.64
N ALA A 638 -22.59 6.91 33.72
CA ALA A 638 -23.69 7.41 34.54
C ALA A 638 -23.36 8.78 35.16
N LEU A 639 -22.13 8.97 35.66
CA LEU A 639 -21.67 10.25 36.18
C LEU A 639 -21.60 11.32 35.08
N GLU A 640 -21.09 10.97 33.90
CA GLU A 640 -21.03 11.86 32.73
C GLU A 640 -22.43 12.32 32.32
N GLN A 641 -23.38 11.40 32.21
CA GLN A 641 -24.76 11.72 31.86
C GLN A 641 -25.42 12.60 32.94
N SER A 642 -25.14 12.34 34.22
CA SER A 642 -25.60 13.19 35.32
C SER A 642 -25.07 14.62 35.18
N LEU A 643 -23.79 14.79 34.87
CA LEU A 643 -23.19 16.11 34.68
C LEU A 643 -23.75 16.83 33.44
N LYS A 644 -23.97 16.11 32.33
CA LYS A 644 -24.61 16.65 31.12
C LYS A 644 -26.04 17.13 31.39
N ASN A 645 -26.82 16.33 32.14
CA ASN A 645 -28.18 16.69 32.52
C ASN A 645 -28.18 17.94 33.42
N GLU A 646 -27.30 17.99 34.42
CA GLU A 646 -27.13 19.15 35.30
C GLU A 646 -26.74 20.41 34.49
N HIS A 647 -25.81 20.29 33.53
CA HIS A 647 -25.43 21.38 32.64
C HIS A 647 -26.61 21.93 31.83
N ASN A 648 -27.43 21.04 31.27
CA ASN A 648 -28.62 21.42 30.50
C ASN A 648 -29.65 22.14 31.36
N THR A 649 -29.90 21.64 32.57
CA THR A 649 -30.79 22.28 33.55
C THR A 649 -30.28 23.67 33.93
N LEU A 650 -29.00 23.78 34.33
CA LEU A 650 -28.41 25.06 34.69
C LEU A 650 -28.39 26.06 33.53
N SER A 651 -28.15 25.60 32.31
CA SER A 651 -28.19 26.46 31.11
C SER A 651 -29.60 26.97 30.82
N LYS A 652 -30.62 26.10 30.95
CA LYS A 652 -32.02 26.50 30.83
C LYS A 652 -32.42 27.50 31.92
N ASP A 653 -32.00 27.26 33.16
CA ASP A 653 -32.25 28.16 34.29
C ASP A 653 -31.58 29.52 34.09
N LYS A 654 -30.35 29.53 33.57
CA LYS A 654 -29.62 30.76 33.20
C LYS A 654 -30.39 31.55 32.15
N THR A 655 -30.78 30.92 31.04
CA THR A 655 -31.52 31.57 29.97
C THR A 655 -32.87 32.11 30.45
N SER A 656 -33.66 31.30 31.17
CA SER A 656 -34.96 31.73 31.68
C SER A 656 -34.84 32.87 32.70
N THR A 657 -33.82 32.84 33.56
CA THR A 657 -33.54 33.93 34.51
C THR A 657 -33.13 35.21 33.78
N GLN A 658 -32.28 35.09 32.75
CA GLN A 658 -31.84 36.21 31.94
C GLN A 658 -33.00 36.84 31.16
N GLU A 659 -33.82 36.03 30.48
CA GLU A 659 -35.03 36.48 29.77
C GLU A 659 -36.02 37.18 30.71
N SER A 660 -36.20 36.67 31.93
CA SER A 660 -37.06 37.29 32.94
C SER A 660 -36.55 38.67 33.36
N ILE A 661 -35.23 38.82 33.52
CA ILE A 661 -34.59 40.11 33.81
C ILE A 661 -34.77 41.04 32.60
N ASP A 662 -34.42 40.58 31.39
CA ASP A 662 -34.50 41.38 30.17
C ASP A 662 -35.92 41.88 29.91
N THR A 663 -36.92 41.00 29.98
CA THR A 663 -38.35 41.36 29.82
C THR A 663 -38.79 42.43 30.81
N ARG A 664 -38.35 42.31 32.08
CA ARG A 664 -38.66 43.29 33.12
C ARG A 664 -38.05 44.65 32.78
N TYR A 665 -36.80 44.69 32.34
CA TYR A 665 -36.11 45.93 32.01
C TYR A 665 -36.55 46.55 30.68
N GLU A 666 -36.95 45.76 29.68
CA GLU A 666 -37.60 46.23 28.44
C GLU A 666 -38.96 46.86 28.73
N THR A 667 -39.74 46.27 29.64
CA THR A 667 -41.00 46.85 30.11
C THR A 667 -40.74 48.18 30.82
N LEU A 668 -39.70 48.26 31.65
CA LEU A 668 -39.29 49.51 32.31
C LEU A 668 -38.82 50.57 31.30
N ALA A 669 -38.04 50.19 30.29
CA ALA A 669 -37.59 51.08 29.22
C ALA A 669 -38.75 51.59 28.36
N SER A 670 -39.72 50.73 28.04
CA SER A 670 -40.94 51.11 27.29
C SER A 670 -41.79 52.10 28.08
N LYS A 671 -41.97 51.85 29.40
CA LYS A 671 -42.63 52.80 30.31
C LYS A 671 -41.87 54.12 30.40
N TRP A 672 -40.54 54.06 30.50
CA TRP A 672 -39.67 55.23 30.52
C TRP A 672 -39.82 56.08 29.25
N SER A 673 -39.76 55.47 28.06
CA SER A 673 -39.94 56.17 26.78
C SER A 673 -41.32 56.81 26.65
N ALA A 674 -42.39 56.13 27.08
CA ALA A 674 -43.73 56.70 27.11
C ALA A 674 -43.83 57.90 28.07
N TYR A 675 -43.15 57.84 29.22
CA TYR A 675 -43.06 58.98 30.14
C TYR A 675 -42.25 60.14 29.56
N ASP A 676 -41.12 59.88 28.89
CA ASP A 676 -40.33 60.92 28.20
C ASP A 676 -41.15 61.63 27.12
N GLN A 677 -41.96 60.89 26.34
CA GLN A 677 -42.87 61.48 25.35
C GLN A 677 -43.96 62.34 26.00
N LEU A 678 -44.53 61.88 27.12
CA LEU A 678 -45.49 62.65 27.92
C LEU A 678 -44.86 63.93 28.47
N ILE A 679 -43.62 63.86 28.99
CA ILE A 679 -42.87 65.01 29.49
C ILE A 679 -42.56 65.98 28.34
N ALA A 680 -42.07 65.50 27.20
CA ALA A 680 -41.82 66.32 26.02
C ALA A 680 -43.10 67.01 25.51
N LYS A 681 -44.23 66.29 25.47
CA LYS A 681 -45.54 66.86 25.12
C LYS A 681 -46.01 67.88 26.15
N SER A 682 -45.82 67.62 27.45
CA SER A 682 -46.15 68.55 28.52
C SER A 682 -45.27 69.79 28.48
N GLN A 683 -43.98 69.66 28.16
CA GLN A 683 -43.06 70.77 27.95
C GLN A 683 -43.44 71.58 26.71
N GLN A 684 -43.82 70.92 25.61
CA GLN A 684 -44.34 71.58 24.41
C GLN A 684 -45.65 72.32 24.71
N GLN A 685 -46.58 71.72 25.47
CA GLN A 685 -47.81 72.38 25.91
C GLN A 685 -47.52 73.54 26.86
N ALA A 686 -46.57 73.41 27.79
CA ALA A 686 -46.14 74.49 28.66
C ALA A 686 -45.52 75.65 27.86
N ASN A 687 -44.71 75.35 26.84
CA ASN A 687 -44.14 76.34 25.92
C ASN A 687 -45.22 77.00 25.06
N VAL A 688 -46.23 76.25 24.59
CA VAL A 688 -47.38 76.80 23.84
C VAL A 688 -48.24 77.68 24.74
N VAL A 689 -48.50 77.28 25.99
CA VAL A 689 -49.21 78.10 26.97
C VAL A 689 -48.40 79.35 27.31
N GLN A 690 -47.07 79.25 27.47
CA GLN A 690 -46.21 80.41 27.63
C GLN A 690 -46.27 81.33 26.40
N GLN A 691 -46.22 80.80 25.18
CA GLN A 691 -46.36 81.58 23.95
C GLN A 691 -47.74 82.22 23.81
N MET A 692 -48.82 81.54 24.21
CA MET A 692 -50.18 82.10 24.24
C MET A 692 -50.29 83.22 25.28
N ILE A 693 -49.71 83.04 26.46
CA ILE A 693 -49.61 84.09 27.48
C ILE A 693 -48.81 85.28 26.93
N GLN A 694 -47.71 85.03 26.20
CA GLN A 694 -46.91 86.07 25.57
C GLN A 694 -47.65 86.80 24.44
N GLN A 695 -48.45 86.08 23.64
CA GLN A 695 -49.28 86.67 22.57
C GLN A 695 -50.49 87.44 23.13
N SER A 696 -51.12 86.96 24.21
CA SER A 696 -52.21 87.68 24.90
C SER A 696 -51.72 88.90 25.66
N MET A 697 -50.42 88.98 25.98
CA MET A 697 -49.80 90.21 26.53
C MET A 697 -49.42 91.22 25.43
N ASN A 698 -49.45 90.83 24.15
CA ASN A 698 -49.11 91.66 22.99
C ASN A 698 -50.31 91.99 22.07
N SER A 699 -51.54 91.68 22.50
CA SER A 699 -52.83 92.03 21.86
C SER A 699 -53.68 92.81 22.85
#